data_AF-A0A0S8J404-F1
#
_entry.id   AF-A0A0S8J404-F1
#
_cell.length_a   1.000
_cell.length_b   1.000
_cell.length_c   1.000
_cell.angle_alpha   90.00
_cell.angle_beta   90.00
_cell.angle_gamma   90.00
#
_symmetry.space_group_name_H-M   'P 1'
#
loop_
_entity.id
_entity.type
_entity.pdbx_description
1 polymer ?
#
loop_
_entity_poly.entity_id
_entity_poly.type
_entity_poly.pdbx_seq_one_letter_code
_entity_poly.pdbx_strand_id
1 'polypeptide(L)'
;AAAEEVDLSFPSREDGIEWQDIPGGLGCGVKMPEPPRRGVGKAKFLKPGDPLVVEVYIRNRRGVERKLPSVFYRSAAQGGPAFRKGVSLKMYWSAFYPPVPDPYDRKPPKSGNLVHLHPQTFVPVDPGRTLKSGGSFKAFSFDLREFFRMNAEGSYSFEFEFDKEELGFPPGESGSGIGVIHHVTLGEEPRQLSAEEINATLAPLGGKGVEERLRRSIEETCKLPAPKGPGDKQKIRRLTTWSEPVNGLASRVEWLDRGGYTGLTVFVRLKNVSKQPLTVPTGNPADAASPRLFELHTGTGTAWKRTPWFPEEHVEGQADLVPLTGREAAETGNRRDRPAVTLQPEQETLAYLCGDESEEMDKSERIRVVLRRTEPPAGTEWRGVLETPAAPSWMDVEVLKAAEGRIPFPDFFPEFSRKGFMGGNMSGMESHLVQLEISNEALLYVRLLYEPIGRGKEFELRMTREKDPAMKMIFASLAACDGRKDAALYILDAMKSTDYEASGYVYSALARLIERYGSNPPDWVLGLTEAALTDERCTTGDKTAGGVIHRMFEHASGLAVYLGSVKCKRAVPFLIQRAKKTGGERSYIEALQYMGDRSAVPMLLEFLQERLRNSEDRRNSDAAGRSWDFYSPMEALVSLKAVEAVPLLLPYVKYTEVVEALEKLGDRRAIPALQEVVRTGGVVAGAKEDKPDDVRRRLVAAKLAVATLQEGDVTGRLLALFHEKDFGEFDRRAVVWRLGDRADPKAISALVEAIKTDPSGVVVNQAITVLSAFKYKSAVEGLMDCFDADFAGKQDWKRAYRPEMFRQNIADSLHELTGKRLGADKKAWLDWWQAEGKNSPDLK
;
A
#
# COMPACT_ATOMS: atom_id res chain seq x y z
N ALA A 1 28.57 -23.52 48.74
CA ALA A 1 29.24 -22.38 48.10
C ALA A 1 28.89 -22.40 46.61
N ALA A 2 27.78 -21.76 46.24
CA ALA A 2 27.47 -21.50 44.83
C ALA A 2 28.17 -20.19 44.49
N ALA A 3 29.35 -20.27 43.89
CA ALA A 3 29.93 -19.11 43.24
C ALA A 3 29.05 -18.81 42.03
N GLU A 4 28.51 -17.59 41.93
CA GLU A 4 27.88 -17.13 40.69
C GLU A 4 28.93 -17.25 39.56
N GLU A 5 28.71 -18.19 38.64
CA GLU A 5 29.53 -18.29 37.43
C GLU A 5 29.23 -17.06 36.56
N VAL A 6 30.17 -16.11 36.54
CA VAL A 6 30.09 -14.94 35.65
C VAL A 6 30.47 -15.38 34.25
N ASP A 7 29.56 -15.19 33.29
CA ASP A 7 29.87 -15.32 31.86
C ASP A 7 30.61 -14.06 31.40
N LEU A 8 31.81 -14.23 30.85
CA LEU A 8 32.64 -13.11 30.41
C LEU A 8 32.26 -12.72 28.97
N SER A 9 32.00 -11.43 28.76
CA SER A 9 31.82 -10.86 27.42
C SER A 9 33.18 -10.62 26.77
N PHE A 10 33.37 -11.13 25.55
CA PHE A 10 34.58 -10.92 24.74
C PHE A 10 34.19 -10.30 23.39
N PRO A 11 35.11 -9.61 22.69
CA PRO A 11 34.85 -9.16 21.33
C PRO A 11 34.58 -10.35 20.40
N SER A 12 33.70 -10.14 19.42
CA SER A 12 33.36 -11.14 18.41
C SER A 12 34.51 -11.43 17.42
N ARG A 13 35.56 -10.60 17.41
CA ARG A 13 36.73 -10.79 16.53
C ARG A 13 38.04 -10.40 17.23
N GLU A 14 39.01 -11.31 17.23
CA GLU A 14 40.31 -11.15 17.88
C GLU A 14 41.37 -11.90 17.07
N ASP A 15 42.50 -11.26 16.70
CA ASP A 15 43.60 -11.87 15.93
C ASP A 15 43.21 -12.61 14.63
N GLY A 16 42.17 -12.12 13.94
CA GLY A 16 41.63 -12.74 12.74
C GLY A 16 40.77 -13.98 13.00
N ILE A 17 40.44 -14.25 14.26
CA ILE A 17 39.54 -15.30 14.72
C ILE A 17 38.16 -14.68 14.94
N GLU A 18 37.13 -15.26 14.31
CA GLU A 18 35.73 -14.90 14.54
C GLU A 18 35.16 -15.84 15.60
N TRP A 19 34.69 -15.27 16.71
CA TRP A 19 34.22 -15.99 17.89
C TRP A 19 32.70 -16.02 17.95
N GLN A 20 32.14 -17.20 18.23
CA GLN A 20 30.74 -17.38 18.60
C GLN A 20 30.61 -18.22 19.86
N ASP A 21 29.60 -17.90 20.64
CA ASP A 21 29.28 -18.61 21.86
C ASP A 21 28.63 -19.96 21.53
N ILE A 22 29.13 -21.01 22.17
CA ILE A 22 28.61 -22.37 22.03
C ILE A 22 28.21 -22.90 23.43
N PRO A 23 27.40 -23.97 23.52
CA PRO A 23 27.01 -24.56 24.81
C PRO A 23 28.23 -24.89 25.69
N GLY A 24 28.07 -24.87 27.02
CA GLY A 24 29.20 -25.10 27.92
C GLY A 24 29.82 -23.82 28.49
N GLY A 25 29.29 -22.63 28.21
CA GLY A 25 30.02 -21.38 28.49
C GLY A 25 31.37 -21.34 27.77
N LEU A 26 31.39 -21.81 26.51
CA LEU A 26 32.57 -21.85 25.66
C LEU A 26 32.39 -20.91 24.47
N GLY A 27 33.50 -20.44 23.91
CA GLY A 27 33.53 -19.81 22.60
C GLY A 27 34.16 -20.76 21.59
N CYS A 28 33.58 -20.87 20.40
CA CYS A 28 34.22 -21.43 19.22
C CYS A 28 34.75 -20.27 18.36
N GLY A 29 36.05 -20.26 18.14
CA GLY A 29 36.73 -19.32 17.27
C GLY A 29 37.17 -20.01 15.99
N VAL A 30 36.92 -19.43 14.83
CA VAL A 30 37.43 -20.00 13.57
C VAL A 30 38.34 -18.99 12.91
N LYS A 31 39.48 -19.48 12.44
CA LYS A 31 40.42 -18.74 11.64
C LYS A 31 40.57 -19.44 10.30
N MET A 32 40.37 -18.67 9.24
CA MET A 32 40.53 -19.12 7.87
C MET A 32 41.71 -18.43 7.21
N PRO A 33 42.21 -18.94 6.08
CA PRO A 33 43.09 -18.18 5.22
C PRO A 33 42.34 -16.91 4.83
N GLU A 34 42.80 -15.73 5.29
CA GLU A 34 42.03 -14.50 5.17
C GLU A 34 41.70 -14.22 3.68
N PRO A 35 40.41 -14.10 3.29
CA PRO A 35 40.10 -13.32 2.11
C PRO A 35 40.48 -11.87 2.45
N PRO A 36 41.23 -11.15 1.60
CA PRO A 36 41.68 -9.83 1.99
C PRO A 36 40.51 -8.89 2.13
N ARG A 37 40.67 -7.97 3.07
CA ARG A 37 39.68 -6.95 3.39
C ARG A 37 39.44 -6.07 2.16
N ARG A 38 38.18 -5.72 1.91
CA ARG A 38 37.81 -4.64 0.98
C ARG A 38 38.68 -3.41 1.31
N GLY A 39 39.61 -3.06 0.41
CA GLY A 39 40.49 -1.89 0.52
C GLY A 39 41.94 -2.13 0.97
N VAL A 40 42.35 -3.36 1.31
CA VAL A 40 43.76 -3.64 1.69
C VAL A 40 44.27 -4.87 0.91
N GLY A 41 44.94 -4.61 -0.22
CA GLY A 41 45.59 -5.64 -1.05
C GLY A 41 44.66 -6.34 -2.05
N LYS A 42 45.25 -6.90 -3.13
CA LYS A 42 44.51 -7.69 -4.13
C LYS A 42 44.00 -8.98 -3.50
N ALA A 43 42.70 -9.27 -3.66
CA ALA A 43 42.11 -10.58 -3.40
C ALA A 43 42.92 -11.70 -4.04
N LYS A 44 43.55 -12.52 -3.20
CA LYS A 44 44.03 -13.83 -3.65
C LYS A 44 42.80 -14.74 -3.67
N PHE A 45 42.15 -14.80 -4.82
CA PHE A 45 41.06 -15.74 -5.05
C PHE A 45 41.61 -17.16 -4.91
N LEU A 46 40.99 -17.97 -4.06
CA LEU A 46 41.29 -19.39 -3.98
C LEU A 46 40.74 -20.05 -5.23
N LYS A 47 41.56 -20.82 -5.94
CA LYS A 47 41.10 -21.60 -7.10
C LYS A 47 40.36 -22.85 -6.62
N PRO A 48 39.39 -23.38 -7.39
CA PRO A 48 38.83 -24.70 -7.11
C PRO A 48 39.95 -25.73 -6.93
N GLY A 49 39.93 -26.44 -5.80
CA GLY A 49 40.98 -27.37 -5.42
C GLY A 49 42.18 -26.79 -4.67
N ASP A 50 42.28 -25.49 -4.40
CA ASP A 50 43.30 -24.93 -3.49
C ASP A 50 43.05 -25.42 -2.04
N PRO A 51 44.12 -25.64 -1.23
CA PRO A 51 43.98 -25.97 0.19
C PRO A 51 43.17 -24.92 0.97
N LEU A 52 42.11 -25.36 1.64
CA LEU A 52 41.30 -24.51 2.50
C LEU A 52 41.42 -24.99 3.95
N VAL A 53 42.56 -24.64 4.55
CA VAL A 53 42.91 -25.03 5.92
C VAL A 53 42.16 -24.15 6.91
N VAL A 54 41.23 -24.75 7.64
CA VAL A 54 40.47 -24.09 8.71
C VAL A 54 41.14 -24.41 10.04
N GLU A 55 41.41 -23.38 10.85
CA GLU A 55 41.86 -23.51 12.22
C GLU A 55 40.70 -23.22 13.17
N VAL A 56 40.40 -24.15 14.05
CA VAL A 56 39.33 -24.00 15.04
C VAL A 56 39.94 -23.87 16.42
N TYR A 57 39.45 -22.90 17.17
CA TYR A 57 39.86 -22.51 18.50
C TYR A 57 38.69 -22.70 19.48
N ILE A 58 39.01 -23.12 20.69
CA ILE A 58 38.03 -23.19 21.78
C ILE A 58 38.51 -22.27 22.90
N ARG A 59 37.59 -21.45 23.42
CA ARG A 59 37.83 -20.52 24.54
C ARG A 59 36.92 -20.88 25.70
N ASN A 60 37.48 -20.92 26.90
CA ASN A 60 36.68 -21.00 28.12
C ASN A 60 36.16 -19.60 28.47
N ARG A 61 34.84 -19.37 28.41
CA ARG A 61 34.24 -18.07 28.74
C ARG A 61 33.81 -17.96 30.19
N ARG A 62 33.79 -19.07 30.93
CA ARG A 62 33.43 -19.07 32.34
C ARG A 62 34.54 -18.46 33.18
N GLY A 63 34.15 -17.76 34.25
CA GLY A 63 35.04 -17.26 35.30
C GLY A 63 35.81 -18.32 36.09
N VAL A 64 35.69 -19.61 35.75
CA VAL A 64 36.33 -20.74 36.46
C VAL A 64 37.12 -21.63 35.51
N GLU A 65 38.16 -22.27 36.03
CA GLU A 65 38.98 -23.22 35.30
C GLU A 65 38.18 -24.48 34.95
N ARG A 66 38.24 -24.92 33.68
CA ARG A 66 37.42 -26.02 33.15
C ARG A 66 38.27 -27.01 32.37
N LYS A 67 38.01 -28.30 32.59
CA LYS A 67 38.59 -29.38 31.78
C LYS A 67 37.77 -29.56 30.52
N LEU A 68 38.41 -29.40 29.36
CA LEU A 68 37.81 -29.53 28.05
C LEU A 68 38.41 -30.68 27.27
N PRO A 69 37.66 -31.27 26.32
CA PRO A 69 38.25 -32.16 25.32
C PRO A 69 39.50 -31.55 24.69
N SER A 70 40.58 -32.30 24.63
CA SER A 70 41.83 -31.92 23.94
C SER A 70 41.80 -32.30 22.46
N VAL A 71 40.99 -33.30 22.10
CA VAL A 71 40.88 -33.83 20.73
C VAL A 71 39.45 -33.74 20.25
N PHE A 72 39.23 -32.92 19.22
CA PHE A 72 37.94 -32.72 18.55
C PHE A 72 37.93 -33.23 17.11
N TYR A 73 39.10 -33.45 16.51
CA TYR A 73 39.29 -33.89 15.13
C TYR A 73 40.39 -34.94 15.07
N ARG A 74 40.21 -35.98 14.24
CA ARG A 74 41.18 -37.02 13.93
C ARG A 74 41.44 -36.96 12.44
N SER A 75 42.72 -36.91 12.05
CA SER A 75 43.09 -36.71 10.65
C SER A 75 43.00 -37.99 9.81
N ALA A 76 43.05 -37.83 8.48
CA ALA A 76 43.14 -38.95 7.55
C ALA A 76 44.30 -39.91 7.91
N ALA A 77 45.45 -39.36 8.32
CA ALA A 77 46.63 -40.12 8.75
C ALA A 77 46.42 -40.94 10.05
N GLN A 78 45.37 -40.65 10.82
CA GLN A 78 45.06 -41.27 12.10
C GLN A 78 43.81 -42.17 12.04
N GLY A 79 43.44 -42.69 10.86
CA GLY A 79 42.28 -43.55 10.69
C GLY A 79 41.04 -42.82 10.16
N GLY A 80 41.23 -41.76 9.37
CA GLY A 80 40.18 -41.08 8.63
C GLY A 80 39.74 -39.74 9.25
N PRO A 81 39.38 -38.74 8.42
CA PRO A 81 38.90 -37.43 8.87
C PRO A 81 37.60 -37.62 9.65
N ALA A 82 37.66 -37.37 10.94
CA ALA A 82 36.58 -37.64 11.87
C ALA A 82 36.48 -36.55 12.95
N PHE A 83 35.28 -36.15 13.31
CA PHE A 83 35.06 -35.23 14.44
C PHE A 83 34.66 -36.00 15.71
N ARG A 84 34.83 -35.39 16.87
CA ARG A 84 34.34 -35.94 18.13
C ARG A 84 32.82 -36.08 18.05
N LYS A 85 32.27 -37.18 18.60
CA LYS A 85 30.81 -37.32 18.77
C LYS A 85 30.23 -36.07 19.45
N GLY A 86 29.18 -35.50 18.88
CA GLY A 86 28.61 -34.20 19.25
C GLY A 86 29.18 -32.99 18.52
N VAL A 87 30.05 -33.16 17.53
CA VAL A 87 30.46 -32.08 16.60
C VAL A 87 30.10 -32.49 15.18
N SER A 88 29.35 -31.67 14.48
CA SER A 88 29.04 -31.83 13.06
C SER A 88 29.46 -30.60 12.26
N LEU A 89 29.69 -30.80 10.96
CA LEU A 89 30.11 -29.77 10.03
C LEU A 89 29.21 -29.83 8.80
N LYS A 90 28.53 -28.72 8.51
CA LYS A 90 27.66 -28.56 7.34
C LYS A 90 28.39 -27.68 6.32
N MET A 91 28.21 -27.99 5.04
CA MET A 91 28.69 -27.18 3.93
C MET A 91 27.54 -26.83 3.00
N TYR A 92 27.52 -25.58 2.58
CA TYR A 92 26.60 -24.97 1.66
C TYR A 92 27.41 -24.48 0.47
N TRP A 93 26.92 -24.71 -0.75
CA TRP A 93 27.53 -24.15 -1.95
C TRP A 93 26.48 -23.44 -2.77
N SER A 94 26.84 -22.29 -3.31
CA SER A 94 26.10 -21.61 -4.36
C SER A 94 27.08 -21.29 -5.48
N ALA A 95 26.72 -21.63 -6.72
CA ALA A 95 27.44 -21.12 -7.87
C ALA A 95 27.53 -19.59 -7.79
N PHE A 96 28.56 -19.00 -8.41
CA PHE A 96 28.55 -17.57 -8.62
C PHE A 96 27.25 -17.14 -9.28
N TYR A 97 26.75 -15.96 -8.91
CA TYR A 97 25.51 -15.43 -9.49
C TYR A 97 25.52 -15.66 -11.01
N PRO A 98 24.42 -16.15 -11.60
CA PRO A 98 24.32 -16.13 -13.05
C PRO A 98 24.65 -14.71 -13.54
N PRO A 99 25.35 -14.55 -14.67
CA PRO A 99 25.78 -13.24 -15.19
C PRO A 99 24.62 -12.26 -15.36
N VAL A 100 23.40 -12.79 -15.41
CA VAL A 100 22.15 -12.07 -15.23
C VAL A 100 21.59 -12.45 -13.86
N PRO A 101 21.66 -11.59 -12.83
CA PRO A 101 21.05 -11.87 -11.55
C PRO A 101 19.59 -12.25 -11.74
N ASP A 102 19.16 -13.36 -11.16
CA ASP A 102 17.74 -13.60 -10.91
C ASP A 102 17.39 -12.81 -9.63
N PRO A 103 16.76 -11.63 -9.72
CA PRO A 103 16.44 -10.84 -8.55
C PRO A 103 15.34 -11.48 -7.68
N TYR A 104 14.71 -12.57 -8.11
CA TYR A 104 13.80 -13.35 -7.25
C TYR A 104 14.56 -14.28 -6.30
N ASP A 105 15.83 -14.56 -6.59
CA ASP A 105 16.75 -15.17 -5.64
C ASP A 105 17.48 -14.06 -4.86
N ARG A 106 16.71 -13.22 -4.14
CA ARG A 106 17.25 -12.33 -3.09
C ARG A 106 17.80 -13.11 -1.90
N LYS A 107 17.50 -14.41 -1.84
CA LYS A 107 18.18 -15.33 -0.94
C LYS A 107 19.53 -15.61 -1.60
N PRO A 108 20.66 -15.67 -0.85
CA PRO A 108 21.85 -16.33 -1.39
C PRO A 108 21.36 -17.63 -2.05
N PRO A 109 21.76 -17.93 -3.31
CA PRO A 109 21.12 -18.95 -4.12
C PRO A 109 20.83 -20.14 -3.24
N LYS A 110 19.56 -20.56 -3.11
CA LYS A 110 19.16 -21.65 -2.17
C LYS A 110 20.29 -22.65 -2.20
N SER A 111 21.05 -22.74 -1.10
CA SER A 111 22.33 -23.46 -1.08
C SER A 111 22.17 -24.74 -1.89
N GLY A 112 22.74 -24.75 -3.09
CA GLY A 112 22.55 -25.84 -4.02
C GLY A 112 23.04 -27.09 -3.33
N ASN A 113 22.22 -28.15 -3.32
CA ASN A 113 22.49 -29.42 -2.64
C ASN A 113 23.24 -29.24 -1.32
N LEU A 114 22.51 -28.99 -0.24
CA LEU A 114 23.01 -29.22 1.12
C LEU A 114 23.65 -30.62 1.19
N VAL A 115 24.98 -30.68 1.08
CA VAL A 115 25.73 -31.94 1.22
C VAL A 115 25.97 -32.10 2.71
N HIS A 116 24.97 -32.69 3.37
CA HIS A 116 25.14 -33.20 4.72
C HIS A 116 26.05 -34.43 4.64
N LEU A 117 27.31 -34.24 4.96
CA LEU A 117 28.16 -35.36 5.32
C LEU A 117 28.11 -35.45 6.84
N HIS A 118 27.71 -36.61 7.35
CA HIS A 118 28.02 -36.95 8.72
C HIS A 118 29.51 -37.31 8.72
N PRO A 119 30.40 -36.42 9.18
CA PRO A 119 31.79 -36.78 9.34
C PRO A 119 31.85 -38.03 10.22
N GLN A 120 32.81 -38.92 9.96
CA GLN A 120 33.00 -40.06 10.85
C GLN A 120 33.15 -39.53 12.27
N THR A 121 32.43 -40.08 13.24
CA THR A 121 32.54 -39.63 14.63
C THR A 121 33.47 -40.56 15.40
N PHE A 122 34.25 -40.03 16.33
CA PHE A 122 35.01 -40.85 17.27
C PHE A 122 34.73 -40.43 18.72
N VAL A 123 34.91 -41.38 19.64
CA VAL A 123 34.88 -41.14 21.08
C VAL A 123 36.34 -41.08 21.54
N PRO A 124 36.84 -39.93 22.03
CA PRO A 124 38.22 -39.82 22.48
C PRO A 124 38.46 -40.58 23.79
N VAL A 125 39.68 -41.10 23.96
CA VAL A 125 40.15 -41.78 25.19
C VAL A 125 40.95 -40.80 26.09
N ASP A 126 41.22 -39.57 25.61
CA ASP A 126 42.05 -38.60 26.30
C ASP A 126 41.30 -37.93 27.48
N PRO A 127 41.90 -37.85 28.69
CA PRO A 127 41.34 -37.13 29.84
C PRO A 127 41.02 -35.64 29.60
N GLY A 128 41.51 -35.00 28.54
CA GLY A 128 41.22 -33.60 28.20
C GLY A 128 42.18 -32.59 28.84
N ARG A 129 42.20 -31.37 28.29
CA ARG A 129 43.07 -30.25 28.73
C ARG A 129 42.30 -29.31 29.64
N THR A 130 42.94 -28.88 30.73
CA THR A 130 42.39 -27.84 31.60
C THR A 130 42.68 -26.44 31.05
N LEU A 131 41.65 -25.61 30.90
CA LEU A 131 41.76 -24.20 30.51
C LEU A 131 41.32 -23.28 31.64
N LYS A 132 42.17 -22.30 31.97
CA LYS A 132 41.82 -21.18 32.84
C LYS A 132 40.70 -20.32 32.22
N SER A 133 40.00 -19.56 33.05
CA SER A 133 39.03 -18.55 32.62
C SER A 133 39.60 -17.63 31.55
N GLY A 134 38.88 -17.42 30.45
CA GLY A 134 39.31 -16.62 29.30
C GLY A 134 40.39 -17.26 28.43
N GLY A 135 40.97 -18.39 28.84
CA GLY A 135 41.99 -19.09 28.09
C GLY A 135 41.42 -19.70 26.80
N SER A 136 42.17 -19.58 25.71
CA SER A 136 41.86 -20.22 24.43
C SER A 136 43.00 -21.12 23.98
N PHE A 137 42.69 -22.07 23.11
CA PHE A 137 43.69 -22.88 22.41
C PHE A 137 43.20 -23.27 21.02
N LYS A 138 44.14 -23.50 20.11
CA LYS A 138 43.85 -24.12 18.81
C LYS A 138 43.45 -25.57 19.06
N ALA A 139 42.17 -25.87 18.88
CA ALA A 139 41.61 -27.19 19.10
C ALA A 139 41.99 -28.15 17.98
N PHE A 140 41.92 -27.71 16.72
CA PHE A 140 42.32 -28.51 15.56
C PHE A 140 42.53 -27.64 14.32
N SER A 141 43.16 -28.26 13.30
CA SER A 141 43.31 -27.73 11.96
C SER A 141 42.94 -28.84 10.98
N PHE A 142 42.20 -28.52 9.94
CA PHE A 142 41.87 -29.49 8.89
C PHE A 142 41.64 -28.77 7.57
N ASP A 143 41.78 -29.49 6.47
CA ASP A 143 41.45 -28.97 5.16
C ASP A 143 40.00 -29.34 4.83
N LEU A 144 39.16 -28.36 4.49
CA LEU A 144 37.77 -28.63 4.16
C LEU A 144 37.60 -29.63 3.02
N ARG A 145 38.60 -29.77 2.14
CA ARG A 145 38.63 -30.76 1.05
C ARG A 145 38.71 -32.22 1.54
N GLU A 146 39.13 -32.46 2.77
CA GLU A 146 39.14 -33.79 3.38
C GLU A 146 37.72 -34.33 3.62
N PHE A 147 36.75 -33.41 3.75
CA PHE A 147 35.35 -33.74 3.94
C PHE A 147 34.52 -33.45 2.68
N PHE A 148 34.80 -32.36 1.96
CA PHE A 148 33.93 -31.89 0.88
C PHE A 148 34.64 -31.82 -0.48
N ARG A 149 33.91 -32.14 -1.55
CA ARG A 149 34.38 -31.89 -2.92
C ARG A 149 34.21 -30.40 -3.23
N MET A 150 35.31 -29.65 -3.18
CA MET A 150 35.36 -28.20 -3.44
C MET A 150 35.98 -27.89 -4.81
N ASN A 151 35.39 -28.46 -5.86
CA ASN A 151 35.88 -28.39 -7.23
C ASN A 151 35.05 -27.47 -8.15
N ALA A 152 34.00 -26.84 -7.63
CA ALA A 152 33.20 -25.88 -8.37
C ALA A 152 33.57 -24.45 -7.97
N GLU A 153 33.44 -23.52 -8.90
CA GLU A 153 33.52 -22.10 -8.60
C GLU A 153 32.22 -21.63 -7.91
N GLY A 154 32.32 -20.65 -7.02
CA GLY A 154 31.17 -20.07 -6.33
C GLY A 154 31.44 -19.69 -4.88
N SER A 155 30.38 -19.30 -4.19
CA SER A 155 30.39 -19.02 -2.76
C SER A 155 30.06 -20.28 -1.98
N TYR A 156 30.98 -20.69 -1.13
CA TYR A 156 30.81 -21.76 -0.16
C TYR A 156 30.55 -21.15 1.21
N SER A 157 29.69 -21.78 1.99
CA SER A 157 29.53 -21.44 3.41
C SER A 157 29.61 -22.71 4.23
N PHE A 158 30.19 -22.68 5.42
CA PHE A 158 30.17 -23.83 6.32
C PHE A 158 29.82 -23.42 7.73
N GLU A 159 29.29 -24.39 8.48
CA GLU A 159 28.73 -24.20 9.81
C GLU A 159 29.12 -25.40 10.68
N PHE A 160 29.66 -25.13 11.86
CA PHE A 160 29.81 -26.15 12.89
C PHE A 160 28.55 -26.24 13.74
N GLU A 161 28.15 -27.44 14.14
CA GLU A 161 27.08 -27.63 15.12
C GLU A 161 27.60 -28.52 16.27
N PHE A 162 27.35 -28.07 17.49
CA PHE A 162 27.81 -28.67 18.75
C PHE A 162 26.61 -29.19 19.54
N ASP A 163 26.47 -30.52 19.59
CA ASP A 163 25.48 -31.19 20.41
C ASP A 163 25.95 -31.23 21.86
N LYS A 164 25.22 -30.53 22.72
CA LYS A 164 25.57 -30.39 24.14
C LYS A 164 25.51 -31.70 24.91
N GLU A 165 24.59 -32.60 24.58
CA GLU A 165 24.39 -33.86 25.29
C GLU A 165 25.49 -34.84 24.92
N GLU A 166 25.82 -34.95 23.63
CA GLU A 166 26.88 -35.81 23.14
C GLU A 166 28.28 -35.34 23.54
N LEU A 167 28.46 -34.03 23.72
CA LEU A 167 29.71 -33.46 24.26
C LEU A 167 29.83 -33.62 25.78
N GLY A 168 28.77 -34.04 26.47
CA GLY A 168 28.74 -34.26 27.91
C GLY A 168 28.63 -32.96 28.72
N PHE A 169 28.03 -31.91 28.16
CA PHE A 169 27.73 -30.70 28.91
C PHE A 169 26.49 -30.86 29.80
N PRO A 170 26.44 -30.21 30.97
CA PRO A 170 25.31 -30.30 31.89
C PRO A 170 23.96 -29.93 31.23
N PRO A 171 22.88 -30.66 31.52
CA PRO A 171 21.53 -30.28 31.09
C PRO A 171 21.14 -28.94 31.75
N GLY A 172 20.66 -27.98 30.95
CA GLY A 172 20.18 -26.67 31.41
C GLY A 172 20.99 -25.45 30.95
N GLU A 173 22.12 -25.63 30.27
CA GLU A 173 22.91 -24.50 29.78
C GLU A 173 22.33 -23.90 28.48
N SER A 174 22.17 -22.57 28.47
CA SER A 174 21.72 -21.79 27.31
C SER A 174 22.86 -21.54 26.33
N GLY A 175 22.63 -21.84 25.05
CA GLY A 175 23.54 -21.57 23.93
C GLY A 175 22.98 -22.20 22.66
N SER A 176 23.03 -21.50 21.53
CA SER A 176 22.64 -22.11 20.25
C SER A 176 23.64 -23.23 19.95
N GLY A 177 23.17 -24.46 19.75
CA GLY A 177 24.02 -25.56 19.27
C GLY A 177 24.67 -25.27 17.91
N ILE A 178 24.19 -24.22 17.22
CA ILE A 178 24.75 -23.69 15.98
C ILE A 178 25.99 -22.86 16.29
N GLY A 179 27.14 -23.29 15.76
CA GLY A 179 28.41 -22.58 15.76
C GLY A 179 28.53 -21.59 14.59
N VAL A 180 29.76 -21.13 14.34
CA VAL A 180 30.05 -20.02 13.43
C VAL A 180 29.75 -20.38 11.97
N ILE A 181 28.97 -19.53 11.30
CA ILE A 181 28.77 -19.57 9.84
C ILE A 181 29.87 -18.75 9.18
N HIS A 182 30.61 -19.40 8.29
CA HIS A 182 31.70 -18.77 7.55
C HIS A 182 31.47 -18.85 6.06
N HIS A 183 31.87 -17.80 5.34
CA HIS A 183 31.77 -17.72 3.89
C HIS A 183 33.17 -17.71 3.26
N VAL A 184 33.35 -18.51 2.22
CA VAL A 184 34.56 -18.53 1.38
C VAL A 184 34.14 -18.53 -0.08
N THR A 185 34.87 -17.79 -0.90
CA THR A 185 34.64 -17.73 -2.34
C THR A 185 35.76 -18.46 -3.07
N LEU A 186 35.40 -19.42 -3.93
CA LEU A 186 36.34 -20.12 -4.81
C LEU A 186 36.13 -19.67 -6.26
N GLY A 187 37.21 -19.28 -6.93
CA GLY A 187 37.20 -18.72 -8.28
C GLY A 187 37.06 -17.20 -8.31
N GLU A 188 37.00 -16.64 -9.52
CA GLU A 188 36.75 -15.22 -9.74
C GLU A 188 35.25 -15.00 -9.93
N GLU A 189 34.66 -14.08 -9.16
CA GLU A 189 33.26 -13.72 -9.37
C GLU A 189 33.10 -13.17 -10.80
N PRO A 190 32.17 -13.72 -11.61
CA PRO A 190 31.92 -13.24 -12.96
C PRO A 190 31.68 -11.73 -12.94
N ARG A 191 32.17 -11.04 -13.95
CA ARG A 191 31.86 -9.61 -14.12
C ARG A 191 30.34 -9.44 -14.12
N GLN A 192 29.82 -8.71 -13.14
CA GLN A 192 28.42 -8.32 -13.11
C GLN A 192 28.14 -7.44 -14.33
N LEU A 193 27.15 -7.84 -15.14
CA LEU A 193 26.72 -7.07 -16.30
C LEU A 193 26.01 -5.79 -15.82
N SER A 194 26.22 -4.68 -16.53
CA SER A 194 25.43 -3.47 -16.29
C SER A 194 23.98 -3.68 -16.73
N ALA A 195 23.06 -2.82 -16.29
CA ALA A 195 21.67 -2.85 -16.73
C ALA A 195 21.58 -2.72 -18.27
N GLU A 196 22.42 -1.89 -18.88
CA GLU A 196 22.50 -1.69 -20.32
C GLU A 196 22.95 -2.97 -21.05
N GLU A 197 23.95 -3.67 -20.50
CA GLU A 197 24.45 -4.92 -21.06
C GLU A 197 23.41 -6.05 -20.97
N ILE A 198 22.68 -6.13 -19.85
CA ILE A 198 21.56 -7.06 -19.70
C ILE A 198 20.46 -6.71 -20.72
N ASN A 199 20.08 -5.43 -20.82
CA ASN A 199 19.02 -4.96 -21.70
C ASN A 199 19.34 -5.20 -23.17
N ALA A 200 20.61 -5.16 -23.58
CA ALA A 200 21.02 -5.48 -24.95
C ALA A 200 20.70 -6.94 -25.36
N THR A 201 20.51 -7.83 -24.39
CA THR A 201 20.17 -9.25 -24.63
C THR A 201 18.67 -9.53 -24.60
N LEU A 202 17.86 -8.58 -24.15
CA LEU A 202 16.44 -8.75 -23.90
C LEU A 202 15.60 -8.01 -24.93
N ALA A 203 14.51 -8.63 -25.37
CA ALA A 203 13.56 -7.96 -26.25
C ALA A 203 12.77 -6.89 -25.46
N PRO A 204 12.53 -5.70 -26.02
CA PRO A 204 11.69 -4.69 -25.38
C PRO A 204 10.22 -5.15 -25.32
N LEU A 205 9.44 -4.54 -24.42
CA LEU A 205 7.99 -4.74 -24.33
C LEU A 205 7.56 -6.19 -24.08
N GLY A 206 8.40 -7.00 -23.43
CA GLY A 206 8.07 -8.38 -23.06
C GLY A 206 8.17 -9.41 -24.19
N GLY A 207 8.63 -9.07 -25.39
CA GLY A 207 8.92 -10.07 -26.42
C GLY A 207 8.95 -9.60 -27.87
N LYS A 208 9.41 -10.48 -28.77
CA LYS A 208 9.43 -10.23 -30.23
C LYS A 208 8.00 -10.11 -30.78
N GLY A 209 7.75 -9.11 -31.64
CA GLY A 209 6.45 -8.91 -32.29
C GLY A 209 5.38 -8.23 -31.42
N VAL A 210 5.70 -7.89 -30.17
CA VAL A 210 4.76 -7.22 -29.25
C VAL A 210 4.49 -5.78 -29.70
N GLU A 211 5.52 -5.04 -30.13
CA GLU A 211 5.37 -3.65 -30.60
C GLU A 211 4.40 -3.57 -31.79
N GLU A 212 4.59 -4.40 -32.81
CA GLU A 212 3.74 -4.40 -34.01
C GLU A 212 2.30 -4.79 -33.69
N ARG A 213 2.11 -5.77 -32.79
CA ARG A 213 0.77 -6.17 -32.32
C ARG A 213 0.08 -5.02 -31.59
N LEU A 214 0.79 -4.34 -30.68
CA LEU A 214 0.24 -3.22 -29.91
C LEU A 214 -0.06 -2.02 -30.80
N ARG A 215 0.84 -1.68 -31.73
CA ARG A 215 0.61 -0.63 -32.73
C ARG A 215 -0.66 -0.90 -33.53
N ARG A 216 -0.83 -2.11 -34.05
CA ARG A 216 -2.06 -2.51 -34.75
C ARG A 216 -3.29 -2.39 -33.84
N SER A 217 -3.21 -2.88 -32.60
CA SER A 217 -4.31 -2.78 -31.63
C SER A 217 -4.69 -1.33 -31.35
N ILE A 218 -3.71 -0.42 -31.19
CA ILE A 218 -3.95 1.02 -31.04
C ILE A 218 -4.66 1.56 -32.29
N GLU A 219 -4.16 1.25 -33.48
CA GLU A 219 -4.76 1.70 -34.74
C GLU A 219 -6.21 1.24 -34.92
N GLU A 220 -6.53 0.02 -34.49
CA GLU A 220 -7.84 -0.62 -34.61
C GLU A 220 -8.82 -0.24 -33.50
N THR A 221 -8.33 -0.01 -32.28
CA THR A 221 -9.19 0.08 -31.07
C THR A 221 -9.07 1.38 -30.29
N CYS A 222 -8.03 2.20 -30.51
CA CYS A 222 -7.99 3.57 -29.99
C CYS A 222 -8.93 4.45 -30.82
N LYS A 223 -10.18 4.53 -30.34
CA LYS A 223 -11.28 5.26 -30.96
C LYS A 223 -11.83 6.25 -29.96
N LEU A 224 -12.46 7.30 -30.47
CA LEU A 224 -13.24 8.22 -29.65
C LEU A 224 -14.26 7.41 -28.82
N PRO A 225 -14.37 7.66 -27.51
CA PRO A 225 -15.41 7.03 -26.72
C PRO A 225 -16.77 7.37 -27.31
N ALA A 226 -17.68 6.39 -27.32
CA ALA A 226 -19.02 6.60 -27.83
C ALA A 226 -19.67 7.80 -27.10
N PRO A 227 -20.38 8.68 -27.83
CA PRO A 227 -21.10 9.77 -27.19
C PRO A 227 -22.05 9.17 -26.15
N LYS A 228 -21.99 9.68 -24.92
CA LYS A 228 -22.93 9.24 -23.89
C LYS A 228 -24.34 9.59 -24.35
N GLY A 229 -25.30 8.70 -24.08
CA GLY A 229 -26.72 8.95 -24.38
C GLY A 229 -27.21 10.29 -23.81
N PRO A 230 -28.38 10.79 -24.26
CA PRO A 230 -28.91 12.09 -23.85
C PRO A 230 -28.99 12.10 -22.33
N GLY A 231 -28.11 12.86 -21.67
CA GLY A 231 -28.11 12.97 -20.22
C GLY A 231 -29.39 13.64 -19.75
N ASP A 232 -29.56 13.74 -18.43
CA ASP A 232 -30.66 14.50 -17.86
C ASP A 232 -30.52 15.99 -18.26
N LYS A 233 -31.30 16.38 -19.27
CA LYS A 233 -31.27 17.74 -19.83
C LYS A 233 -31.54 18.80 -18.78
N GLN A 234 -32.36 18.51 -17.76
CA GLN A 234 -32.67 19.47 -16.71
C GLN A 234 -31.49 19.67 -15.77
N LYS A 235 -30.81 18.57 -15.38
CA LYS A 235 -29.57 18.65 -14.58
C LYS A 235 -28.46 19.37 -15.33
N ILE A 236 -28.27 19.05 -16.62
CA ILE A 236 -27.26 19.73 -17.46
C ILE A 236 -27.60 21.22 -17.62
N ARG A 237 -28.88 21.56 -17.85
CA ARG A 237 -29.31 22.95 -18.03
C ARG A 237 -28.95 23.84 -16.84
N ARG A 238 -28.98 23.31 -15.62
CA ARG A 238 -28.54 24.06 -14.42
C ARG A 238 -27.08 24.46 -14.48
N LEU A 239 -26.20 23.62 -15.03
CA LEU A 239 -24.79 23.93 -15.22
C LEU A 239 -24.52 24.81 -16.44
N THR A 240 -25.40 24.76 -17.45
CA THR A 240 -25.14 25.43 -18.73
C THR A 240 -25.86 26.78 -18.89
N THR A 241 -26.59 27.25 -17.87
CA THR A 241 -27.28 28.54 -17.93
C THR A 241 -26.28 29.68 -17.83
N TRP A 242 -26.30 30.59 -18.81
CA TRP A 242 -25.46 31.78 -18.85
C TRP A 242 -26.09 32.93 -18.05
N SER A 243 -25.25 33.83 -17.53
CA SER A 243 -25.68 35.12 -17.00
C SER A 243 -26.29 36.01 -18.08
N GLU A 244 -26.98 37.07 -17.66
CA GLU A 244 -27.23 38.20 -18.54
C GLU A 244 -25.88 38.80 -18.99
N PRO A 245 -25.69 39.11 -20.29
CA PRO A 245 -24.44 39.66 -20.76
C PRO A 245 -24.21 41.10 -20.26
N VAL A 246 -23.00 41.40 -19.84
CA VAL A 246 -22.57 42.77 -19.48
C VAL A 246 -21.45 43.17 -20.42
N ASN A 247 -21.65 44.26 -21.17
CA ASN A 247 -20.71 44.73 -22.19
C ASN A 247 -20.20 43.62 -23.12
N GLY A 248 -21.11 42.73 -23.53
CA GLY A 248 -20.80 41.66 -24.49
C GLY A 248 -20.19 40.39 -23.89
N LEU A 249 -20.02 40.30 -22.57
CA LEU A 249 -19.52 39.11 -21.89
C LEU A 249 -20.61 38.46 -21.05
N ALA A 250 -20.81 37.16 -21.20
CA ALA A 250 -21.64 36.34 -20.33
C ALA A 250 -20.78 35.36 -19.52
N SER A 251 -21.25 34.93 -18.35
CA SER A 251 -20.52 34.01 -17.47
C SER A 251 -21.41 32.94 -16.85
N ARG A 252 -20.80 31.85 -16.39
CA ARG A 252 -21.43 30.84 -15.51
C ARG A 252 -20.40 30.10 -14.69
N VAL A 253 -20.78 29.63 -13.50
CA VAL A 253 -19.95 28.69 -12.73
C VAL A 253 -20.10 27.30 -13.37
N GLU A 254 -18.99 26.75 -13.85
CA GLU A 254 -18.98 25.40 -14.39
C GLU A 254 -18.59 24.36 -13.36
N TRP A 255 -17.64 24.67 -12.48
CA TRP A 255 -17.23 23.75 -11.42
C TRP A 255 -16.70 24.40 -10.16
N LEU A 256 -16.86 23.67 -9.06
CA LEU A 256 -16.45 24.01 -7.71
C LEU A 256 -15.86 22.75 -7.10
N ASP A 257 -14.58 22.81 -6.75
CA ASP A 257 -13.88 21.80 -5.97
C ASP A 257 -13.56 22.39 -4.60
N ARG A 258 -14.03 21.75 -3.54
CA ARG A 258 -13.81 22.18 -2.15
C ARG A 258 -12.73 21.36 -1.44
N GLY A 259 -12.47 20.15 -1.93
CA GLY A 259 -11.67 19.15 -1.22
C GLY A 259 -10.37 18.76 -1.90
N GLY A 260 -10.08 19.34 -3.08
CA GLY A 260 -8.83 19.07 -3.80
C GLY A 260 -7.59 19.50 -3.01
N TYR A 261 -6.45 18.89 -3.32
CA TYR A 261 -5.17 19.20 -2.67
C TYR A 261 -4.73 20.66 -2.84
N THR A 262 -5.27 21.37 -3.83
CA THR A 262 -5.01 22.78 -4.10
C THR A 262 -5.91 23.75 -3.31
N GLY A 263 -6.79 23.24 -2.45
CA GLY A 263 -7.80 24.02 -1.75
C GLY A 263 -9.04 24.28 -2.59
N LEU A 264 -9.81 25.31 -2.20
CA LEU A 264 -11.02 25.73 -2.89
C LEU A 264 -10.69 26.18 -4.32
N THR A 265 -11.32 25.56 -5.31
CA THR A 265 -11.17 25.92 -6.71
C THR A 265 -12.52 26.16 -7.38
N VAL A 266 -12.66 27.29 -8.07
CA VAL A 266 -13.86 27.65 -8.84
C VAL A 266 -13.50 27.84 -10.30
N PHE A 267 -14.24 27.18 -11.18
CA PHE A 267 -14.15 27.34 -12.62
C PHE A 267 -15.32 28.15 -13.14
N VAL A 268 -15.02 29.27 -13.78
CA VAL A 268 -16.02 30.18 -14.35
C VAL A 268 -15.82 30.20 -15.86
N ARG A 269 -16.84 29.81 -16.61
CA ARG A 269 -16.78 29.94 -18.06
C ARG A 269 -17.27 31.31 -18.49
N LEU A 270 -16.54 31.91 -19.41
CA LEU A 270 -16.80 33.22 -19.97
C LEU A 270 -17.04 33.07 -21.47
N LYS A 271 -18.03 33.80 -22.01
CA LYS A 271 -18.37 33.79 -23.44
C LYS A 271 -18.50 35.21 -23.98
N ASN A 272 -17.79 35.48 -25.08
CA ASN A 272 -18.00 36.70 -25.85
C ASN A 272 -19.25 36.55 -26.72
N VAL A 273 -20.33 37.22 -26.33
CA VAL A 273 -21.59 37.28 -27.11
C VAL A 273 -21.70 38.58 -27.92
N SER A 274 -20.62 39.37 -27.94
CA SER A 274 -20.54 40.60 -28.73
C SER A 274 -20.09 40.31 -30.16
N LYS A 275 -20.14 41.35 -31.01
CA LYS A 275 -19.65 41.29 -32.40
C LYS A 275 -18.17 41.68 -32.55
N GLN A 276 -17.49 42.02 -31.45
CA GLN A 276 -16.11 42.50 -31.46
C GLN A 276 -15.22 41.60 -30.60
N PRO A 277 -13.91 41.54 -30.86
CA PRO A 277 -12.98 40.86 -29.96
C PRO A 277 -13.02 41.48 -28.55
N LEU A 278 -12.98 40.64 -27.51
CA LEU A 278 -12.96 41.05 -26.11
C LEU A 278 -11.81 40.40 -25.36
N THR A 279 -10.95 41.21 -24.75
CA THR A 279 -9.88 40.73 -23.87
C THR A 279 -10.41 40.59 -22.45
N VAL A 280 -10.40 39.36 -21.93
CA VAL A 280 -11.00 39.00 -20.64
C VAL A 280 -9.97 38.34 -19.72
N PRO A 281 -10.04 38.59 -18.40
CA PRO A 281 -9.15 37.94 -17.45
C PRO A 281 -9.50 36.45 -17.32
N THR A 282 -8.49 35.61 -17.12
CA THR A 282 -8.65 34.15 -16.91
C THR A 282 -8.47 33.74 -15.45
N GLY A 283 -8.25 34.71 -14.56
CA GLY A 283 -8.32 34.55 -13.11
C GLY A 283 -7.90 35.82 -12.38
N ASN A 284 -7.77 35.74 -11.07
CA ASN A 284 -7.24 36.83 -10.25
C ASN A 284 -5.73 37.03 -10.46
N PRO A 285 -5.22 38.27 -10.33
CA PRO A 285 -3.79 38.55 -10.32
C PRO A 285 -3.04 37.73 -9.26
N ALA A 286 -1.80 37.34 -9.55
CA ALA A 286 -0.95 36.61 -8.61
C ALA A 286 -0.54 37.46 -7.39
N ASP A 287 -0.42 38.78 -7.60
CA ASP A 287 -0.15 39.74 -6.55
C ASP A 287 -1.37 39.90 -5.64
N ALA A 288 -1.16 39.66 -4.34
CA ALA A 288 -2.22 39.78 -3.34
C ALA A 288 -2.60 41.25 -3.07
N ALA A 289 -1.73 42.22 -3.40
CA ALA A 289 -2.02 43.64 -3.26
C ALA A 289 -2.90 44.18 -4.40
N SER A 290 -2.94 43.49 -5.54
CA SER A 290 -3.76 43.87 -6.67
C SER A 290 -5.25 43.58 -6.40
N PRO A 291 -6.18 44.49 -6.77
CA PRO A 291 -7.61 44.26 -6.61
C PRO A 291 -8.05 42.94 -7.25
N ARG A 292 -8.85 42.14 -6.53
CA ARG A 292 -9.41 40.91 -7.07
C ARG A 292 -10.44 41.24 -8.14
N LEU A 293 -10.24 40.65 -9.32
CA LEU A 293 -11.17 40.77 -10.44
C LEU A 293 -12.39 39.87 -10.22
N PHE A 294 -12.19 38.67 -9.68
CA PHE A 294 -13.23 37.71 -9.36
C PHE A 294 -13.44 37.65 -7.85
N GLU A 295 -14.65 37.97 -7.41
CA GLU A 295 -15.11 37.89 -6.03
C GLU A 295 -16.00 36.65 -5.87
N LEU A 296 -15.81 35.90 -4.79
CA LEU A 296 -16.72 34.81 -4.42
C LEU A 296 -17.79 35.33 -3.49
N HIS A 297 -19.03 34.99 -3.76
CA HIS A 297 -20.17 35.34 -2.92
C HIS A 297 -20.90 34.06 -2.52
N THR A 298 -21.08 33.84 -1.22
CA THR A 298 -21.85 32.73 -0.66
C THR A 298 -23.25 33.20 -0.25
N GLY A 299 -24.22 32.31 -0.27
CA GLY A 299 -25.60 32.64 0.08
C GLY A 299 -26.31 31.54 0.88
N THR A 300 -27.12 31.99 1.84
CA THR A 300 -28.04 31.18 2.64
C THR A 300 -29.42 31.83 2.57
N GLY A 301 -30.42 31.12 2.04
CA GLY A 301 -31.71 31.75 1.71
C GLY A 301 -31.54 32.84 0.65
N THR A 302 -32.06 34.06 0.91
CA THR A 302 -32.00 35.20 -0.03
C THR A 302 -30.79 36.11 0.16
N ALA A 303 -30.07 35.99 1.27
CA ALA A 303 -28.92 36.82 1.59
C ALA A 303 -27.66 36.35 0.85
N TRP A 304 -26.87 37.31 0.38
CA TRP A 304 -25.56 37.08 -0.25
C TRP A 304 -24.49 37.83 0.53
N LYS A 305 -23.36 37.18 0.75
CA LYS A 305 -22.19 37.76 1.40
C LYS A 305 -20.96 37.51 0.53
N ARG A 306 -20.12 38.53 0.37
CA ARG A 306 -18.79 38.37 -0.20
C ARG A 306 -17.94 37.54 0.76
N THR A 307 -17.44 36.42 0.29
CA THR A 307 -16.60 35.50 1.06
C THR A 307 -15.17 35.66 0.57
N PRO A 308 -14.20 35.91 1.47
CA PRO A 308 -12.81 36.05 1.09
C PRO A 308 -12.27 34.74 0.51
N TRP A 309 -11.40 34.83 -0.49
CA TRP A 309 -10.69 33.68 -1.05
C TRP A 309 -9.56 33.21 -0.15
N PHE A 310 -9.01 34.10 0.68
CA PHE A 310 -7.89 33.79 1.57
C PHE A 310 -8.14 34.42 2.95
N PRO A 311 -7.66 33.81 4.05
CA PRO A 311 -7.74 34.42 5.38
C PRO A 311 -7.15 35.83 5.43
N GLU A 312 -6.15 36.12 4.60
CA GLU A 312 -5.45 37.41 4.50
C GLU A 312 -6.17 38.46 3.64
N GLU A 313 -7.26 38.10 2.94
CA GLU A 313 -7.92 39.03 2.04
C GLU A 313 -8.69 40.09 2.85
N HIS A 314 -8.25 41.35 2.76
CA HIS A 314 -8.97 42.47 3.36
C HIS A 314 -10.40 42.54 2.79
N VAL A 315 -11.37 42.28 3.67
CA VAL A 315 -12.77 42.63 3.43
C VAL A 315 -12.96 44.04 3.96
N GLU A 316 -13.50 44.93 3.13
CA GLU A 316 -13.83 46.31 3.49
C GLU A 316 -14.58 46.33 4.85
N GLY A 317 -13.96 46.89 5.89
CA GLY A 317 -14.51 46.97 7.25
C GLY A 317 -13.89 46.08 8.33
N GLN A 318 -12.87 45.25 8.05
CA GLN A 318 -12.11 44.51 9.06
C GLN A 318 -10.69 45.08 9.24
N ALA A 319 -10.38 45.56 10.45
CA ALA A 319 -9.19 46.37 10.73
C ALA A 319 -7.93 45.57 11.11
N ASP A 320 -8.03 44.30 11.50
CA ASP A 320 -6.88 43.55 12.01
C ASP A 320 -6.79 42.16 11.38
N LEU A 321 -5.76 41.91 10.58
CA LEU A 321 -5.38 40.57 10.13
C LEU A 321 -3.96 40.24 10.57
N VAL A 322 -3.81 39.04 11.13
CA VAL A 322 -2.53 38.45 11.53
C VAL A 322 -1.89 37.84 10.27
N PRO A 323 -0.64 38.18 9.92
CA PRO A 323 0.02 37.59 8.76
C PRO A 323 0.27 36.09 8.97
N LEU A 324 -0.01 35.25 7.98
CA LEU A 324 0.42 33.85 8.06
C LEU A 324 1.94 33.77 7.88
N THR A 325 2.58 33.15 8.86
CA THR A 325 3.96 32.69 8.81
C THR A 325 4.09 31.32 8.10
N GLY A 326 3.04 30.87 7.39
CA GLY A 326 2.94 29.55 6.78
C GLY A 326 3.49 29.49 5.36
N ARG A 327 4.55 28.69 5.16
CA ARG A 327 5.24 28.37 3.91
C ARG A 327 4.36 27.77 2.79
N GLU A 328 3.10 27.42 3.08
CA GLU A 328 2.26 26.51 2.28
C GLU A 328 1.42 27.20 1.18
N ALA A 329 0.90 28.43 1.41
CA ALA A 329 0.08 29.13 0.41
C ALA A 329 0.88 29.63 -0.82
N ALA A 330 2.19 29.79 -0.68
CA ALA A 330 3.08 30.22 -1.77
C ALA A 330 3.41 29.07 -2.74
N GLU A 331 3.21 27.81 -2.34
CA GLU A 331 3.64 26.65 -3.13
C GLU A 331 2.52 25.99 -3.96
N THR A 332 1.25 26.16 -3.57
CA THR A 332 0.07 25.42 -4.10
C THR A 332 -0.52 25.94 -5.42
N GLY A 333 0.11 26.92 -6.09
CA GLY A 333 -0.36 27.40 -7.40
C GLY A 333 -1.37 28.56 -7.36
N ASN A 334 -1.63 29.13 -6.19
CA ASN A 334 -2.53 30.27 -5.98
C ASN A 334 -1.98 31.62 -6.47
N ARG A 335 -0.67 31.70 -6.76
CA ARG A 335 0.01 32.90 -7.30
C ARG A 335 0.55 32.68 -8.72
N ARG A 336 -0.25 32.09 -9.60
CA ARG A 336 0.11 31.99 -11.02
C ARG A 336 -0.31 33.24 -11.75
N ASP A 337 0.57 33.74 -12.62
CA ASP A 337 0.15 34.71 -13.62
C ASP A 337 -0.85 34.03 -14.57
N ARG A 338 -1.96 34.71 -14.84
CA ARG A 338 -3.10 34.21 -15.59
C ARG A 338 -3.40 35.24 -16.66
N PRO A 339 -2.66 35.19 -17.80
CA PRO A 339 -2.77 36.23 -18.80
C PRO A 339 -4.20 36.31 -19.31
N ALA A 340 -4.64 37.54 -19.57
CA ALA A 340 -5.90 37.77 -20.24
C ALA A 340 -5.89 37.14 -21.64
N VAL A 341 -7.04 36.68 -22.09
CA VAL A 341 -7.22 36.11 -23.44
C VAL A 341 -8.17 36.97 -24.24
N THR A 342 -7.87 37.15 -25.52
CA THR A 342 -8.76 37.87 -26.44
C THR A 342 -9.70 36.87 -27.11
N LEU A 343 -10.96 36.89 -26.71
CA LEU A 343 -12.05 36.10 -27.27
C LEU A 343 -12.57 36.76 -28.54
N GLN A 344 -12.59 36.04 -29.65
CA GLN A 344 -13.39 36.43 -30.82
C GLN A 344 -14.89 36.26 -30.52
N PRO A 345 -15.80 36.84 -31.34
CA PRO A 345 -17.23 36.60 -31.21
C PRO A 345 -17.57 35.11 -31.11
N GLU A 346 -18.46 34.76 -30.19
CA GLU A 346 -18.89 33.41 -29.82
C GLU A 346 -17.84 32.51 -29.15
N GLN A 347 -16.59 32.95 -29.03
CA GLN A 347 -15.57 32.16 -28.35
C GLN A 347 -15.72 32.17 -26.84
N GLU A 348 -15.21 31.09 -26.24
CA GLU A 348 -15.35 30.80 -24.83
C GLU A 348 -13.98 30.53 -24.18
N THR A 349 -13.81 31.00 -22.95
CA THR A 349 -12.66 30.64 -22.10
C THR A 349 -13.12 30.13 -20.75
N LEU A 350 -12.32 29.27 -20.15
CA LEU A 350 -12.51 28.85 -18.78
C LEU A 350 -11.55 29.64 -17.87
N ALA A 351 -12.11 30.49 -17.03
CA ALA A 351 -11.38 31.14 -15.95
C ALA A 351 -11.22 30.18 -14.75
N TYR A 352 -10.05 30.23 -14.13
CA TYR A 352 -9.63 29.35 -13.05
C TYR A 352 -9.34 30.19 -11.81
N LEU A 353 -10.06 29.93 -10.71
CA LEU A 353 -9.98 30.68 -9.46
C LEU A 353 -9.62 29.70 -8.34
N CYS A 354 -8.72 30.11 -7.44
CA CYS A 354 -8.29 29.27 -6.33
C CYS A 354 -8.22 30.12 -5.05
N GLY A 355 -8.50 29.48 -3.92
CA GLY A 355 -8.46 30.05 -2.59
C GLY A 355 -8.47 28.97 -1.51
N ASP A 356 -8.65 29.40 -0.28
CA ASP A 356 -8.85 28.56 0.90
C ASP A 356 -10.34 28.42 1.19
N GLU A 357 -10.74 27.26 1.70
CA GLU A 357 -12.09 27.05 2.18
C GLU A 357 -12.32 27.84 3.48
N SER A 358 -13.40 28.63 3.52
CA SER A 358 -13.78 29.38 4.72
C SER A 358 -14.95 28.71 5.45
N GLU A 359 -15.07 28.93 6.76
CA GLU A 359 -16.21 28.44 7.55
C GLU A 359 -17.57 28.92 7.01
N GLU A 360 -17.60 30.06 6.30
CA GLU A 360 -18.81 30.56 5.66
C GLU A 360 -19.24 29.66 4.51
N MET A 361 -18.28 29.08 3.80
CA MET A 361 -18.55 28.18 2.68
C MET A 361 -19.22 26.89 3.15
N ASP A 362 -18.80 26.35 4.30
CA ASP A 362 -19.40 25.17 4.92
C ASP A 362 -20.88 25.36 5.22
N LYS A 363 -21.27 26.58 5.58
CA LYS A 363 -22.64 26.93 5.94
C LYS A 363 -23.47 27.40 4.74
N SER A 364 -22.84 27.63 3.60
CA SER A 364 -23.50 28.14 2.40
C SER A 364 -24.23 27.04 1.64
N GLU A 365 -25.40 27.35 1.08
CA GLU A 365 -26.14 26.44 0.20
C GLU A 365 -25.83 26.74 -1.28
N ARG A 366 -25.43 27.98 -1.57
CA ARG A 366 -25.23 28.49 -2.91
C ARG A 366 -24.03 29.41 -2.97
N ILE A 367 -23.43 29.47 -4.15
CA ILE A 367 -22.36 30.40 -4.51
C ILE A 367 -22.72 31.16 -5.78
N ARG A 368 -22.07 32.30 -5.98
CA ARG A 368 -21.93 32.97 -7.27
C ARG A 368 -20.58 33.66 -7.34
N VAL A 369 -20.10 33.90 -8.56
CA VAL A 369 -18.88 34.67 -8.78
C VAL A 369 -19.25 36.00 -9.39
N VAL A 370 -18.65 37.07 -8.87
CA VAL A 370 -18.81 38.43 -9.40
C VAL A 370 -17.48 38.86 -10.01
N LEU A 371 -17.47 39.08 -11.32
CA LEU A 371 -16.33 39.63 -12.05
C LEU A 371 -16.47 41.16 -12.11
N ARG A 372 -15.54 41.90 -11.52
CA ARG A 372 -15.55 43.37 -11.41
C ARG A 372 -14.30 43.98 -12.03
N ARG A 373 -14.50 44.93 -12.94
CA ARG A 373 -13.43 45.81 -13.47
C ARG A 373 -13.97 47.21 -13.71
N THR A 374 -13.51 48.17 -12.91
CA THR A 374 -14.02 49.55 -12.84
C THR A 374 -13.13 50.58 -13.52
N GLU A 375 -11.85 50.28 -13.75
CA GLU A 375 -10.91 51.19 -14.40
C GLU A 375 -11.19 51.34 -15.91
N PRO A 376 -10.93 52.52 -16.50
CA PRO A 376 -11.10 52.74 -17.94
C PRO A 376 -10.14 51.83 -18.73
N PRO A 377 -10.65 50.96 -19.62
CA PRO A 377 -9.82 49.98 -20.33
C PRO A 377 -8.90 50.63 -21.36
N ALA A 378 -7.74 50.02 -21.60
CA ALA A 378 -6.94 50.31 -22.79
C ALA A 378 -7.38 49.38 -23.93
N GLY A 379 -8.11 49.89 -24.92
CA GLY A 379 -8.45 49.13 -26.13
C GLY A 379 -9.59 48.11 -25.95
N THR A 380 -9.34 46.84 -26.27
CA THR A 380 -10.35 45.75 -26.36
C THR A 380 -10.64 45.06 -25.02
N GLU A 381 -10.16 45.60 -23.92
CA GLU A 381 -10.38 45.00 -22.61
C GLU A 381 -11.83 45.14 -22.13
N TRP A 382 -12.36 44.03 -21.61
CA TRP A 382 -13.71 44.02 -21.04
C TRP A 382 -13.77 44.86 -19.74
N ARG A 383 -14.92 45.51 -19.50
CA ARG A 383 -15.22 46.28 -18.29
C ARG A 383 -16.63 46.01 -17.78
N GLY A 384 -16.88 46.20 -16.48
CA GLY A 384 -18.20 46.13 -15.87
C GLY A 384 -18.25 45.30 -14.60
N VAL A 385 -19.46 44.98 -14.18
CA VAL A 385 -19.77 44.08 -13.06
C VAL A 385 -20.63 42.96 -13.61
N LEU A 386 -20.09 41.75 -13.70
CA LEU A 386 -20.74 40.58 -14.28
C LEU A 386 -20.94 39.54 -13.18
N GLU A 387 -22.19 39.17 -12.91
CA GLU A 387 -22.53 38.17 -11.90
C GLU A 387 -22.92 36.85 -12.58
N THR A 388 -22.33 35.74 -12.14
CA THR A 388 -22.79 34.42 -12.57
C THR A 388 -24.18 34.13 -12.00
N PRO A 389 -24.99 33.27 -12.66
CA PRO A 389 -26.13 32.66 -11.98
C PRO A 389 -25.69 31.96 -10.68
N ALA A 390 -26.61 31.87 -9.72
CA ALA A 390 -26.37 31.13 -8.49
C ALA A 390 -26.16 29.64 -8.80
N ALA A 391 -25.04 29.10 -8.34
CA ALA A 391 -24.71 27.68 -8.38
C ALA A 391 -24.79 27.09 -6.98
N PRO A 392 -25.04 25.78 -6.83
CA PRO A 392 -24.89 25.10 -5.54
C PRO A 392 -23.47 25.27 -4.98
N SER A 393 -23.34 25.47 -3.67
CA SER A 393 -22.05 25.46 -2.96
C SER A 393 -21.42 24.06 -2.86
N TRP A 394 -22.17 23.03 -3.26
CA TRP A 394 -21.74 21.66 -3.42
C TRP A 394 -22.33 21.11 -4.70
N MET A 395 -21.48 20.61 -5.59
CA MET A 395 -21.98 19.98 -6.78
C MET A 395 -22.42 18.54 -6.51
N ASP A 396 -23.69 18.28 -6.82
CA ASP A 396 -24.26 16.94 -6.80
C ASP A 396 -23.47 16.05 -7.79
N VAL A 397 -22.93 14.94 -7.27
CA VAL A 397 -22.21 13.93 -8.05
C VAL A 397 -23.06 13.42 -9.23
N GLU A 398 -24.38 13.36 -9.09
CA GLU A 398 -25.29 12.98 -10.17
C GLU A 398 -25.41 14.06 -11.26
N VAL A 399 -25.27 15.33 -10.91
CA VAL A 399 -25.20 16.43 -11.88
C VAL A 399 -23.88 16.36 -12.65
N LEU A 400 -22.76 16.10 -11.97
CA LEU A 400 -21.45 15.88 -12.60
C LEU A 400 -21.48 14.69 -13.57
N LYS A 401 -21.99 13.53 -13.14
CA LYS A 401 -22.16 12.34 -14.01
C LYS A 401 -23.08 12.63 -15.19
N ALA A 402 -24.15 13.40 -14.98
CA ALA A 402 -25.07 13.81 -16.04
C ALA A 402 -24.42 14.76 -17.05
N ALA A 403 -23.48 15.61 -16.64
CA ALA A 403 -22.77 16.53 -17.52
C ALA A 403 -21.49 15.95 -18.15
N GLU A 404 -20.92 14.89 -17.57
CA GLU A 404 -19.67 14.30 -18.02
C GLU A 404 -19.67 13.96 -19.52
N GLY A 405 -18.72 14.49 -20.27
CA GLY A 405 -18.54 14.24 -21.69
C GLY A 405 -19.54 14.94 -22.61
N ARG A 406 -20.28 15.94 -22.12
CA ARG A 406 -21.43 16.54 -22.86
C ARG A 406 -21.38 18.06 -23.01
N ILE A 407 -20.46 18.73 -22.32
CA ILE A 407 -20.30 20.18 -22.46
C ILE A 407 -19.31 20.44 -23.60
N PRO A 408 -19.56 21.37 -24.53
CA PRO A 408 -18.56 21.73 -25.53
C PRO A 408 -17.23 22.14 -24.87
N PHE A 409 -16.10 21.75 -25.44
CA PHE A 409 -14.79 22.17 -24.94
C PHE A 409 -14.59 23.67 -25.24
N PRO A 410 -14.10 24.49 -24.29
CA PRO A 410 -13.88 25.93 -24.53
C PRO A 410 -12.76 26.17 -25.55
N ASP A 411 -12.80 27.30 -26.25
CA ASP A 411 -11.71 27.69 -27.18
C ASP A 411 -10.38 27.92 -26.46
N PHE A 412 -10.45 28.43 -25.22
CA PHE A 412 -9.28 28.65 -24.37
C PHE A 412 -9.43 27.89 -23.06
N PHE A 413 -8.55 26.91 -22.84
CA PHE A 413 -8.46 26.12 -21.61
C PHE A 413 -7.24 26.54 -20.78
N PRO A 414 -7.32 26.61 -19.44
CA PRO A 414 -6.21 27.06 -18.59
C PRO A 414 -4.92 26.27 -18.79
N GLU A 415 -3.79 26.95 -18.60
CA GLU A 415 -2.46 26.31 -18.56
C GLU A 415 -2.29 25.43 -17.31
N PHE A 416 -1.60 24.31 -17.49
CA PHE A 416 -1.28 23.39 -16.41
C PHE A 416 -0.08 23.92 -15.61
N SER A 417 -0.03 23.60 -14.32
CA SER A 417 1.18 23.75 -13.50
C SER A 417 2.29 22.86 -14.04
N ARG A 418 3.50 23.40 -14.19
CA ARG A 418 4.72 22.60 -14.31
C ARG A 418 5.45 22.46 -12.97
N LYS A 419 4.86 22.98 -11.89
CA LYS A 419 5.38 22.80 -10.53
C LYS A 419 4.67 21.61 -9.90
N GLY A 420 5.42 20.56 -9.58
CA GLY A 420 4.93 19.42 -8.80
C GLY A 420 4.57 19.84 -7.37
N PHE A 421 3.55 19.21 -6.81
CA PHE A 421 3.16 19.40 -5.41
C PHE A 421 3.74 18.29 -4.55
N MET A 422 4.24 18.65 -3.36
CA MET A 422 4.80 17.73 -2.36
C MET A 422 4.09 17.95 -1.02
N GLY A 423 2.91 17.35 -0.85
CA GLY A 423 2.11 17.49 0.38
C GLY A 423 2.69 16.70 1.56
N GLY A 424 2.40 17.14 2.79
CA GLY A 424 2.95 16.54 4.02
C GLY A 424 2.56 15.06 4.28
N ASN A 425 1.52 14.55 3.62
CA ASN A 425 1.11 13.14 3.71
C ASN A 425 1.73 12.26 2.61
N MET A 426 2.55 12.82 1.73
CA MET A 426 3.20 12.08 0.67
C MET A 426 4.52 11.47 1.17
N SER A 427 4.87 10.31 0.61
CA SER A 427 6.09 9.59 0.99
C SER A 427 7.36 10.27 0.51
N GLY A 428 7.23 11.16 -0.47
CA GLY A 428 8.34 11.77 -1.20
C GLY A 428 8.90 10.89 -2.32
N MET A 429 8.35 9.68 -2.46
CA MET A 429 8.73 8.70 -3.48
C MET A 429 7.83 8.72 -4.71
N GLU A 430 6.81 9.60 -4.72
CA GLU A 430 5.89 9.75 -5.84
C GLU A 430 6.62 10.28 -7.07
N SER A 431 6.30 9.72 -8.25
CA SER A 431 6.90 10.18 -9.50
C SER A 431 6.57 11.66 -9.76
N HIS A 432 7.46 12.36 -10.47
CA HIS A 432 7.20 13.76 -10.84
C HIS A 432 5.87 13.94 -11.59
N LEU A 433 5.47 12.94 -12.39
CA LEU A 433 4.15 12.91 -13.03
C LEU A 433 3.02 12.96 -12.00
N VAL A 434 3.04 12.12 -10.97
CA VAL A 434 2.01 12.11 -9.91
C VAL A 434 1.97 13.45 -9.18
N GLN A 435 3.13 14.04 -8.89
CA GLN A 435 3.21 15.37 -8.28
C GLN A 435 2.58 16.46 -9.17
N LEU A 436 2.81 16.38 -10.48
CA LEU A 436 2.20 17.29 -11.46
C LEU A 436 0.69 17.06 -11.60
N GLU A 437 0.22 15.82 -11.51
CA GLU A 437 -1.21 15.51 -11.50
C GLU A 437 -1.90 16.13 -10.29
N ILE A 438 -1.32 16.00 -9.09
CA ILE A 438 -1.90 16.58 -7.87
C ILE A 438 -1.97 18.11 -7.99
N SER A 439 -0.91 18.76 -8.49
CA SER A 439 -0.90 20.20 -8.77
C SER A 439 -1.94 20.68 -9.80
N ASN A 440 -2.52 19.75 -10.57
CA ASN A 440 -3.47 20.02 -11.63
C ASN A 440 -4.78 19.24 -11.43
N GLU A 441 -5.01 18.68 -10.24
CA GLU A 441 -6.12 17.75 -9.97
C GLU A 441 -7.46 18.36 -10.38
N ALA A 442 -7.68 19.62 -10.00
CA ALA A 442 -8.89 20.34 -10.37
C ALA A 442 -9.04 20.44 -11.92
N LEU A 443 -8.01 20.84 -12.65
CA LEU A 443 -8.08 20.88 -14.12
C LEU A 443 -8.33 19.48 -14.73
N LEU A 444 -7.78 18.44 -14.12
CA LEU A 444 -7.96 17.05 -14.52
C LEU A 444 -9.37 16.51 -14.24
N TYR A 445 -10.09 17.07 -13.28
CA TYR A 445 -11.49 16.74 -13.01
C TYR A 445 -12.46 17.58 -13.85
N VAL A 446 -12.28 18.91 -13.93
CA VAL A 446 -13.19 19.79 -14.69
C VAL A 446 -13.28 19.36 -16.14
N ARG A 447 -12.16 18.90 -16.72
CA ARG A 447 -12.12 18.46 -18.11
C ARG A 447 -13.10 17.33 -18.39
N LEU A 448 -13.49 16.53 -17.38
CA LEU A 448 -14.38 15.37 -17.55
C LEU A 448 -15.77 15.81 -18.02
N LEU A 449 -16.17 17.05 -17.72
CA LEU A 449 -17.42 17.64 -18.20
C LEU A 449 -17.45 17.79 -19.73
N TYR A 450 -16.28 17.97 -20.36
CA TYR A 450 -16.24 18.32 -21.77
C TYR A 450 -16.28 17.14 -22.71
N GLU A 451 -16.82 17.40 -23.91
CA GLU A 451 -16.88 16.47 -25.02
C GLU A 451 -15.50 15.92 -25.39
N PRO A 452 -15.36 14.59 -25.54
CA PRO A 452 -14.08 13.93 -25.83
C PRO A 452 -13.37 14.46 -27.08
N ILE A 453 -14.12 14.86 -28.12
CA ILE A 453 -13.53 15.33 -29.38
C ILE A 453 -12.69 16.58 -29.17
N GLY A 454 -13.26 17.60 -28.52
CA GLY A 454 -12.59 18.87 -28.26
C GLY A 454 -11.42 18.69 -27.29
N ARG A 455 -11.66 17.95 -26.21
CA ARG A 455 -10.64 17.65 -25.19
C ARG A 455 -9.43 16.91 -25.78
N GLY A 456 -9.66 15.87 -26.57
CA GLY A 456 -8.60 15.11 -27.20
C GLY A 456 -7.76 15.96 -28.18
N LYS A 457 -8.40 16.85 -28.95
CA LYS A 457 -7.70 17.78 -29.86
C LYS A 457 -6.76 18.70 -29.09
N GLU A 458 -7.26 19.29 -28.01
CA GLU A 458 -6.47 20.23 -27.20
C GLU A 458 -5.27 19.54 -26.55
N PHE A 459 -5.46 18.37 -25.94
CA PHE A 459 -4.37 17.69 -25.25
C PHE A 459 -3.36 17.05 -26.21
N GLU A 460 -3.76 16.62 -27.41
CA GLU A 460 -2.83 16.20 -28.46
C GLU A 460 -1.95 17.38 -28.93
N LEU A 461 -2.54 18.57 -29.10
CA LEU A 461 -1.81 19.79 -29.43
C LEU A 461 -0.79 20.16 -28.35
N ARG A 462 -1.20 20.13 -27.08
CA ARG A 462 -0.31 20.40 -25.94
C ARG A 462 0.80 19.38 -25.83
N MET A 463 0.49 18.09 -25.92
CA MET A 463 1.48 17.00 -25.93
C MET A 463 2.56 17.25 -27.00
N THR A 464 2.17 17.68 -28.20
CA THR A 464 3.11 17.92 -29.30
C THR A 464 4.08 19.09 -29.00
N ARG A 465 3.61 20.11 -28.28
CA ARG A 465 4.40 21.31 -27.93
C ARG A 465 5.20 21.16 -26.63
N GLU A 466 4.77 20.27 -25.74
CA GLU A 466 5.35 20.09 -24.42
C GLU A 466 6.75 19.47 -24.51
N LYS A 467 7.66 20.02 -23.70
CA LYS A 467 9.07 19.62 -23.61
C LYS A 467 9.35 18.86 -22.32
N ASP A 468 8.62 19.14 -21.25
CA ASP A 468 8.74 18.39 -20.01
C ASP A 468 8.17 16.98 -20.20
N PRO A 469 8.97 15.92 -19.99
CA PRO A 469 8.56 14.55 -20.31
C PRO A 469 7.37 14.08 -19.45
N ALA A 470 7.32 14.48 -18.18
CA ALA A 470 6.23 14.07 -17.28
C ALA A 470 4.91 14.75 -17.67
N MET A 471 4.92 16.06 -17.90
CA MET A 471 3.75 16.80 -18.38
C MET A 471 3.30 16.34 -19.77
N LYS A 472 4.26 16.06 -20.66
CA LYS A 472 3.95 15.49 -21.98
C LYS A 472 3.26 14.14 -21.86
N MET A 473 3.70 13.29 -20.93
CA MET A 473 3.06 12.00 -20.64
C MET A 473 1.65 12.16 -20.06
N ILE A 474 1.41 13.16 -19.20
CA ILE A 474 0.05 13.52 -18.76
C ILE A 474 -0.81 13.83 -19.98
N PHE A 475 -0.42 14.78 -20.82
CA PHE A 475 -1.20 15.16 -22.01
C PHE A 475 -1.41 13.99 -22.98
N ALA A 476 -0.41 13.13 -23.16
CA ALA A 476 -0.53 11.93 -23.96
C ALA A 476 -1.61 10.98 -23.41
N SER A 477 -1.60 10.71 -22.09
CA SER A 477 -2.61 9.85 -21.46
C SER A 477 -4.02 10.43 -21.59
N LEU A 478 -4.17 11.75 -21.45
CA LEU A 478 -5.44 12.46 -21.59
C LEU A 478 -5.98 12.38 -23.01
N ALA A 479 -5.13 12.67 -24.00
CA ALA A 479 -5.49 12.60 -25.41
C ALA A 479 -5.82 11.16 -25.83
N ALA A 480 -5.05 10.17 -25.37
CA ALA A 480 -5.29 8.76 -25.66
C ALA A 480 -6.61 8.24 -25.07
N CYS A 481 -7.02 8.71 -23.88
CA CYS A 481 -8.36 8.47 -23.32
C CYS A 481 -9.49 8.93 -24.26
N ASP A 482 -9.22 9.96 -25.06
CA ASP A 482 -10.15 10.57 -26.00
C ASP A 482 -9.94 10.07 -27.44
N GLY A 483 -9.34 8.89 -27.60
CA GLY A 483 -9.21 8.23 -28.89
C GLY A 483 -8.16 8.83 -29.83
N ARG A 484 -7.20 9.59 -29.30
CA ARG A 484 -6.09 10.15 -30.09
C ARG A 484 -5.00 9.09 -30.26
N LYS A 485 -4.85 8.61 -31.49
CA LYS A 485 -3.95 7.51 -31.83
C LYS A 485 -2.49 7.90 -31.64
N ASP A 486 -2.09 9.09 -32.07
CA ASP A 486 -0.70 9.55 -31.97
C ASP A 486 -0.24 9.65 -30.51
N ALA A 487 -1.15 10.05 -29.62
CA ALA A 487 -0.90 10.06 -28.19
C ALA A 487 -0.72 8.65 -27.60
N ALA A 488 -1.58 7.68 -28.00
CA ALA A 488 -1.41 6.28 -27.59
C ALA A 488 -0.11 5.66 -28.15
N LEU A 489 0.26 6.00 -29.39
CA LEU A 489 1.51 5.57 -30.01
C LEU A 489 2.73 6.20 -29.33
N TYR A 490 2.63 7.44 -28.84
CA TYR A 490 3.67 8.06 -28.03
C TYR A 490 3.88 7.31 -26.70
N ILE A 491 2.81 6.87 -26.03
CA ILE A 491 2.92 6.05 -24.80
C ILE A 491 3.62 4.72 -25.11
N LEU A 492 3.24 4.04 -26.20
CA LEU A 492 3.91 2.82 -26.66
C LEU A 492 5.40 3.06 -26.95
N ASP A 493 5.74 4.17 -27.60
CA ASP A 493 7.13 4.51 -27.91
C ASP A 493 7.94 4.75 -26.62
N ALA A 494 7.36 5.48 -25.66
CA ALA A 494 7.98 5.78 -24.38
C ALA A 494 8.24 4.54 -23.52
N MET A 495 7.42 3.48 -23.63
CA MET A 495 7.67 2.18 -22.97
C MET A 495 8.99 1.52 -23.39
N LYS A 496 9.61 1.94 -24.50
CA LYS A 496 10.92 1.42 -24.91
C LYS A 496 12.06 2.00 -24.08
N SER A 497 11.85 3.12 -23.39
CA SER A 497 12.82 3.64 -22.43
C SER A 497 13.01 2.65 -21.28
N THR A 498 14.26 2.49 -20.84
CA THR A 498 14.60 1.77 -19.61
C THR A 498 14.97 2.73 -18.49
N ASP A 499 15.03 4.04 -18.76
CA ASP A 499 15.29 5.03 -17.73
C ASP A 499 14.23 4.96 -16.63
N TYR A 500 14.68 4.95 -15.37
CA TYR A 500 13.83 4.73 -14.21
C TYR A 500 12.70 5.75 -14.12
N GLU A 501 13.02 7.05 -14.25
CA GLU A 501 12.02 8.11 -14.18
C GLU A 501 11.04 8.04 -15.36
N ALA A 502 11.58 7.89 -16.58
CA ALA A 502 10.75 7.80 -17.78
C ALA A 502 9.78 6.61 -17.72
N SER A 503 10.24 5.46 -17.24
CA SER A 503 9.40 4.26 -17.06
C SER A 503 8.33 4.49 -15.99
N GLY A 504 8.68 5.15 -14.89
CA GLY A 504 7.74 5.55 -13.85
C GLY A 504 6.63 6.47 -14.36
N TYR A 505 6.94 7.42 -15.26
CA TYR A 505 5.93 8.26 -15.91
C TYR A 505 4.97 7.43 -16.77
N VAL A 506 5.50 6.51 -17.57
CA VAL A 506 4.69 5.62 -18.40
C VAL A 506 3.76 4.76 -17.55
N TYR A 507 4.25 4.16 -16.46
CA TYR A 507 3.43 3.32 -15.60
C TYR A 507 2.37 4.13 -14.85
N SER A 508 2.70 5.34 -14.41
CA SER A 508 1.70 6.24 -13.81
C SER A 508 0.61 6.60 -14.83
N ALA A 509 0.96 6.90 -16.08
CA ALA A 509 0.00 7.15 -17.15
C ALA A 509 -0.87 5.93 -17.50
N LEU A 510 -0.29 4.72 -17.53
CA LEU A 510 -1.05 3.48 -17.72
C LEU A 510 -2.03 3.23 -16.57
N ALA A 511 -1.66 3.52 -15.32
CA ALA A 511 -2.57 3.44 -14.18
C ALA A 511 -3.78 4.35 -14.38
N ARG A 512 -3.59 5.59 -14.83
CA ARG A 512 -4.69 6.52 -15.15
C ARG A 512 -5.58 6.05 -16.28
N LEU A 513 -5.00 5.45 -17.31
CA LEU A 513 -5.77 4.85 -18.40
C LEU A 513 -6.66 3.72 -17.85
N ILE A 514 -6.12 2.84 -17.01
CA ILE A 514 -6.87 1.75 -16.36
C ILE A 514 -8.00 2.33 -15.49
N GLU A 515 -7.72 3.28 -14.61
CA GLU A 515 -8.72 3.95 -13.77
C GLU A 515 -9.83 4.58 -14.61
N ARG A 516 -9.47 5.24 -15.71
CA ARG A 516 -10.42 5.94 -16.57
C ARG A 516 -11.39 4.99 -17.27
N TYR A 517 -10.90 3.85 -17.76
CA TYR A 517 -11.75 2.86 -18.42
C TYR A 517 -12.44 1.90 -17.42
N GLY A 518 -11.99 1.87 -16.17
CA GLY A 518 -12.56 1.04 -15.12
C GLY A 518 -12.39 -0.46 -15.42
N SER A 519 -13.45 -1.24 -15.18
CA SER A 519 -13.40 -2.72 -15.29
C SER A 519 -13.22 -3.27 -16.71
N ASN A 520 -13.39 -2.44 -17.75
CA ASN A 520 -13.33 -2.86 -19.14
C ASN A 520 -12.44 -1.94 -20.01
N PRO A 521 -11.13 -1.89 -19.74
CA PRO A 521 -10.17 -1.20 -20.59
C PRO A 521 -10.15 -1.78 -22.01
N PRO A 522 -9.90 -0.94 -23.03
CA PRO A 522 -9.76 -1.39 -24.41
C PRO A 522 -8.49 -2.25 -24.56
N ASP A 523 -8.48 -3.07 -25.61
CA ASP A 523 -7.44 -4.08 -25.85
C ASP A 523 -6.04 -3.50 -25.90
N TRP A 524 -5.90 -2.30 -26.47
CA TRP A 524 -4.61 -1.63 -26.54
C TRP A 524 -4.08 -1.23 -25.15
N VAL A 525 -4.94 -0.78 -24.22
CA VAL A 525 -4.52 -0.46 -22.85
C VAL A 525 -4.10 -1.73 -22.12
N LEU A 526 -4.91 -2.79 -22.20
CA LEU A 526 -4.57 -4.08 -21.59
C LEU A 526 -3.28 -4.65 -22.16
N GLY A 527 -3.08 -4.55 -23.47
CA GLY A 527 -1.86 -5.02 -24.11
C GLY A 527 -0.63 -4.23 -23.68
N LEU A 528 -0.72 -2.91 -23.51
CA LEU A 528 0.38 -2.09 -22.96
C LEU A 528 0.65 -2.47 -21.50
N THR A 529 -0.38 -2.67 -20.69
CA THR A 529 -0.22 -3.10 -19.29
C THR A 529 0.42 -4.49 -19.18
N GLU A 530 -0.01 -5.44 -20.01
CA GLU A 530 0.59 -6.78 -20.08
C GLU A 530 2.06 -6.70 -20.50
N ALA A 531 2.38 -5.90 -21.53
CA ALA A 531 3.75 -5.68 -21.98
C ALA A 531 4.63 -5.07 -20.86
N ALA A 532 4.12 -4.09 -20.11
CA ALA A 532 4.84 -3.52 -18.96
C ALA A 532 5.10 -4.56 -17.85
N LEU A 533 4.08 -5.36 -17.51
CA LEU A 533 4.16 -6.38 -16.46
C LEU A 533 4.96 -7.62 -16.87
N THR A 534 5.31 -7.75 -18.14
CA THR A 534 6.12 -8.85 -18.69
C THR A 534 7.48 -8.39 -19.20
N ASP A 535 7.80 -7.09 -19.11
CA ASP A 535 9.09 -6.56 -19.53
C ASP A 535 10.20 -6.96 -18.56
N GLU A 536 11.09 -7.84 -19.03
CA GLU A 536 12.18 -8.39 -18.22
C GLU A 536 13.43 -7.52 -18.23
N ARG A 537 13.44 -6.42 -18.98
CA ARG A 537 14.55 -5.48 -18.96
C ARG A 537 14.74 -4.89 -17.56
N CYS A 538 15.92 -4.37 -17.34
CA CYS A 538 16.34 -3.68 -16.14
C CYS A 538 16.13 -2.17 -16.29
N THR A 539 15.76 -1.49 -15.22
CA THR A 539 15.76 -0.02 -15.20
C THR A 539 17.20 0.50 -15.21
N THR A 540 17.43 1.57 -15.96
CA THR A 540 18.70 2.32 -16.07
C THR A 540 18.55 3.68 -15.41
N GLY A 541 19.65 4.36 -15.10
CA GLY A 541 19.62 5.76 -14.65
C GLY A 541 19.22 5.99 -13.18
N ASP A 542 18.80 4.96 -12.44
CA ASP A 542 18.50 5.07 -11.02
C ASP A 542 19.78 5.28 -10.19
N LYS A 543 19.99 6.52 -9.75
CA LYS A 543 21.11 6.89 -8.86
C LYS A 543 20.80 6.64 -7.39
N THR A 544 19.54 6.39 -7.04
CA THR A 544 19.05 6.31 -5.66
C THR A 544 19.09 4.90 -5.10
N ALA A 545 18.99 3.87 -5.95
CA ALA A 545 18.94 2.47 -5.51
C ALA A 545 20.27 1.86 -5.04
N GLY A 546 21.33 2.65 -4.81
CA GLY A 546 22.60 2.14 -4.26
C GLY A 546 23.24 1.01 -5.08
N GLY A 547 22.93 0.93 -6.38
CA GLY A 547 23.40 -0.12 -7.29
C GLY A 547 22.47 -1.33 -7.43
N VAL A 548 21.28 -1.33 -6.82
CA VAL A 548 20.28 -2.39 -7.04
C VAL A 548 19.64 -2.21 -8.42
N ILE A 549 19.85 -3.19 -9.30
CA ILE A 549 19.23 -3.23 -10.62
C ILE A 549 17.80 -3.77 -10.46
N HIS A 550 16.81 -2.90 -10.62
CA HIS A 550 15.40 -3.27 -10.63
C HIS A 550 14.97 -3.77 -12.01
N ARG A 551 14.09 -4.78 -12.04
CA ARG A 551 13.43 -5.16 -13.31
C ARG A 551 12.27 -4.21 -13.58
N MET A 552 12.04 -3.92 -14.86
CA MET A 552 10.98 -3.05 -15.36
C MET A 552 9.61 -3.49 -14.84
N PHE A 553 9.32 -4.79 -14.86
CA PHE A 553 8.04 -5.31 -14.33
C PHE A 553 7.88 -5.12 -12.82
N GLU A 554 8.97 -5.09 -12.02
CA GLU A 554 8.89 -4.86 -10.56
C GLU A 554 8.43 -3.44 -10.31
N HIS A 555 9.03 -2.51 -11.06
CA HIS A 555 8.63 -1.11 -11.07
C HIS A 555 7.19 -0.93 -11.60
N ALA A 556 6.73 -1.81 -12.49
CA ALA A 556 5.35 -1.82 -13.01
C ALA A 556 4.33 -2.56 -12.13
N SER A 557 4.74 -3.24 -11.04
CA SER A 557 3.87 -4.14 -10.25
C SER A 557 2.60 -3.45 -9.70
N GLY A 558 2.67 -2.15 -9.42
CA GLY A 558 1.51 -1.33 -9.04
C GLY A 558 0.37 -1.37 -10.08
N LEU A 559 0.67 -1.54 -11.37
CA LEU A 559 -0.35 -1.70 -12.43
C LEU A 559 -1.24 -2.92 -12.20
N ALA A 560 -0.70 -4.01 -11.64
CA ALA A 560 -1.51 -5.18 -11.28
C ALA A 560 -2.56 -4.81 -10.24
N VAL A 561 -2.18 -4.05 -9.20
CA VAL A 561 -3.10 -3.58 -8.16
C VAL A 561 -4.18 -2.67 -8.74
N TYR A 562 -3.83 -1.76 -9.67
CA TYR A 562 -4.81 -0.94 -10.37
C TYR A 562 -5.81 -1.76 -11.19
N LEU A 563 -5.35 -2.80 -11.92
CA LEU A 563 -6.26 -3.73 -12.60
C LEU A 563 -7.20 -4.44 -11.61
N GLY A 564 -6.67 -4.77 -10.43
CA GLY A 564 -7.43 -5.35 -9.32
C GLY A 564 -8.51 -4.42 -8.78
N SER A 565 -8.16 -3.16 -8.47
CA SER A 565 -9.07 -2.17 -7.89
C SER A 565 -10.23 -1.83 -8.82
N VAL A 566 -9.98 -1.79 -10.14
CA VAL A 566 -11.04 -1.60 -11.14
C VAL A 566 -11.77 -2.89 -11.50
N LYS A 567 -11.40 -4.03 -10.92
CA LYS A 567 -11.99 -5.36 -11.15
C LYS A 567 -11.94 -5.82 -12.62
N CYS A 568 -10.81 -5.61 -13.29
CA CYS A 568 -10.63 -6.00 -14.69
C CYS A 568 -10.43 -7.52 -14.85
N LYS A 569 -11.53 -8.28 -14.97
CA LYS A 569 -11.50 -9.75 -15.10
C LYS A 569 -10.75 -10.25 -16.34
N ARG A 570 -10.66 -9.45 -17.39
CA ARG A 570 -9.91 -9.78 -18.62
C ARG A 570 -8.41 -9.96 -18.37
N ALA A 571 -7.89 -9.37 -17.28
CA ALA A 571 -6.49 -9.50 -16.91
C ALA A 571 -6.15 -10.76 -16.10
N VAL A 572 -7.16 -11.47 -15.56
CA VAL A 572 -6.96 -12.62 -14.68
C VAL A 572 -6.03 -13.70 -15.29
N PRO A 573 -6.18 -14.12 -16.58
CA PRO A 573 -5.34 -15.18 -17.13
C PRO A 573 -3.85 -14.84 -17.12
N PHE A 574 -3.47 -13.64 -17.57
CA PHE A 574 -2.06 -13.25 -17.62
C PHE A 574 -1.51 -12.90 -16.23
N LEU A 575 -2.33 -12.38 -15.31
CA LEU A 575 -1.92 -12.16 -13.93
C LEU A 575 -1.66 -13.47 -13.18
N ILE A 576 -2.44 -14.53 -13.43
CA ILE A 576 -2.15 -15.88 -12.90
C ILE A 576 -0.81 -16.38 -13.44
N GLN A 577 -0.58 -16.27 -14.75
CA GLN A 577 0.68 -16.68 -15.37
C GLN A 577 1.86 -15.91 -14.77
N ARG A 578 1.69 -14.60 -14.57
CA ARG A 578 2.73 -13.75 -14.00
C ARG A 578 2.99 -14.10 -12.54
N ALA A 579 1.96 -14.26 -11.72
CA ALA A 579 2.09 -14.70 -10.32
C ALA A 579 2.88 -16.01 -10.24
N LYS A 580 2.57 -17.00 -11.09
CA LYS A 580 3.33 -18.26 -11.18
C LYS A 580 4.81 -18.05 -11.50
N LYS A 581 5.10 -17.19 -12.47
CA LYS A 581 6.48 -16.87 -12.88
C LYS A 581 7.28 -16.17 -11.77
N THR A 582 6.62 -15.39 -10.92
CA THR A 582 7.26 -14.60 -9.85
C THR A 582 7.25 -15.29 -8.48
N GLY A 583 6.83 -16.56 -8.40
CA GLY A 583 6.71 -17.28 -7.11
C GLY A 583 5.63 -16.71 -6.19
N GLY A 584 4.64 -16.04 -6.76
CA GLY A 584 3.53 -15.41 -6.02
C GLY A 584 3.91 -14.07 -5.41
N GLU A 585 4.54 -13.19 -6.19
CA GLU A 585 4.73 -11.80 -5.79
C GLU A 585 3.40 -11.16 -5.37
N ARG A 586 3.46 -10.36 -4.30
CA ARG A 586 2.30 -9.91 -3.54
C ARG A 586 1.31 -9.10 -4.38
N SER A 587 1.81 -8.19 -5.23
CA SER A 587 0.96 -7.30 -6.03
C SER A 587 0.05 -8.09 -6.98
N TYR A 588 0.53 -9.19 -7.57
CA TYR A 588 -0.32 -10.05 -8.41
C TYR A 588 -1.36 -10.82 -7.60
N ILE A 589 -1.02 -11.30 -6.40
CA ILE A 589 -1.98 -11.98 -5.51
C ILE A 589 -3.07 -11.00 -5.07
N GLU A 590 -2.70 -9.80 -4.63
CA GLU A 590 -3.64 -8.74 -4.23
C GLU A 590 -4.55 -8.32 -5.39
N ALA A 591 -3.98 -8.17 -6.60
CA ALA A 591 -4.76 -7.87 -7.79
C ALA A 591 -5.86 -8.93 -8.03
N LEU A 592 -5.49 -10.21 -8.00
CA LEU A 592 -6.42 -11.33 -8.19
C LEU A 592 -7.47 -11.41 -7.06
N GLN A 593 -7.08 -11.10 -5.82
CA GLN A 593 -7.98 -10.95 -4.69
C GLN A 593 -9.04 -9.86 -4.96
N TYR A 594 -8.62 -8.66 -5.34
CA TYR A 594 -9.54 -7.53 -5.59
C TYR A 594 -10.47 -7.78 -6.79
N MET A 595 -10.02 -8.53 -7.81
CA MET A 595 -10.86 -8.92 -8.95
C MET A 595 -12.01 -9.86 -8.55
N GLY A 596 -11.82 -10.66 -7.50
CA GLY A 596 -12.84 -11.60 -7.02
C GLY A 596 -13.11 -12.77 -7.99
N ASP A 597 -12.14 -13.14 -8.84
CA ASP A 597 -12.31 -14.22 -9.83
C ASP A 597 -11.81 -15.56 -9.29
N ARG A 598 -12.72 -16.55 -9.19
CA ARG A 598 -12.42 -17.88 -8.64
C ARG A 598 -11.47 -18.71 -9.52
N SER A 599 -11.20 -18.32 -10.76
CA SER A 599 -10.20 -19.00 -11.60
C SER A 599 -8.77 -18.91 -11.03
N ALA A 600 -8.50 -17.97 -10.10
CA ALA A 600 -7.24 -17.88 -9.38
C ALA A 600 -7.08 -18.94 -8.26
N VAL A 601 -8.18 -19.54 -7.78
CA VAL A 601 -8.18 -20.45 -6.61
C VAL A 601 -7.19 -21.61 -6.74
N PRO A 602 -7.09 -22.34 -7.87
CA PRO A 602 -6.14 -23.45 -7.98
C PRO A 602 -4.68 -23.03 -7.77
N MET A 603 -4.29 -21.88 -8.34
CA MET A 603 -2.94 -21.33 -8.18
C MET A 603 -2.70 -20.84 -6.74
N LEU A 604 -3.68 -20.21 -6.12
CA LEU A 604 -3.57 -19.74 -4.74
C LEU A 604 -3.44 -20.91 -3.74
N LEU A 605 -4.14 -22.02 -3.98
CA LEU A 605 -4.00 -23.25 -3.19
C LEU A 605 -2.59 -23.86 -3.33
N GLU A 606 -2.05 -23.88 -4.55
CA GLU A 606 -0.67 -24.34 -4.83
C GLU A 606 0.36 -23.52 -4.03
N PHE A 607 0.26 -22.18 -4.08
CA PHE A 607 1.13 -21.29 -3.32
C PHE A 607 0.95 -21.42 -1.81
N LEU A 608 -0.28 -21.53 -1.32
CA LEU A 608 -0.54 -21.75 0.09
C LEU A 608 0.13 -23.05 0.56
N GLN A 609 -0.04 -24.15 -0.18
CA GLN A 609 0.56 -25.44 0.16
C GLN A 609 2.09 -25.44 0.12
N GLU A 610 2.70 -24.75 -0.85
CA GLU A 610 4.16 -24.59 -0.90
C GLU A 610 4.68 -23.80 0.30
N ARG A 611 4.04 -22.68 0.63
CA ARG A 611 4.48 -21.80 1.73
C ARG A 611 4.25 -22.43 3.11
N LEU A 612 3.18 -23.20 3.27
CA LEU A 612 2.93 -23.98 4.49
C LEU A 612 4.01 -25.05 4.70
N ARG A 613 4.37 -25.82 3.68
CA ARG A 613 5.48 -26.80 3.75
C ARG A 613 6.80 -26.14 4.16
N ASN A 614 7.16 -25.03 3.53
CA ASN A 614 8.40 -24.31 3.84
C ASN A 614 8.43 -23.71 5.26
N SER A 615 7.27 -23.44 5.86
CA SER A 615 7.18 -22.88 7.22
C SER A 615 7.50 -23.91 8.31
N GLU A 616 7.27 -25.19 8.06
CA GLU A 616 7.57 -26.28 9.02
C GLU A 616 9.07 -26.61 9.11
N ASP A 617 9.82 -26.31 8.05
CA ASP A 617 11.28 -26.49 7.99
C ASP A 617 12.04 -25.34 8.66
N ARG A 618 11.47 -24.12 8.72
CA ARG A 618 12.08 -22.93 9.33
C ARG A 618 11.89 -22.86 10.85
N ARG A 619 12.18 -23.96 11.56
CA ARG A 619 11.97 -24.11 13.03
C ARG A 619 12.77 -23.16 13.94
N ASN A 620 13.58 -22.23 13.40
CA ASN A 620 14.51 -21.39 14.16
C ASN A 620 14.43 -19.87 13.91
N SER A 621 13.48 -19.35 13.11
CA SER A 621 13.38 -17.90 12.89
C SER A 621 12.36 -17.22 13.82
N ASP A 622 12.57 -17.36 15.12
CA ASP A 622 11.74 -16.77 16.18
C ASP A 622 11.93 -15.25 16.34
N ALA A 623 12.83 -14.64 15.55
CA ALA A 623 13.13 -13.21 15.65
C ALA A 623 12.20 -12.30 14.81
N ALA A 624 11.33 -12.84 13.94
CA ALA A 624 10.40 -12.02 13.14
C ALA A 624 8.96 -12.57 13.00
N GLY A 625 8.64 -13.71 13.65
CA GLY A 625 7.32 -14.10 14.22
C GLY A 625 6.01 -14.04 13.40
N ARG A 626 5.99 -13.48 12.19
CA ARG A 626 4.86 -13.44 11.26
C ARG A 626 5.43 -13.64 9.87
N SER A 627 5.48 -14.89 9.42
CA SER A 627 5.82 -15.18 8.03
C SER A 627 4.68 -14.67 7.15
N TRP A 628 4.77 -13.40 6.75
CA TRP A 628 3.87 -12.75 5.79
C TRP A 628 3.75 -13.52 4.47
N ASP A 629 4.65 -14.48 4.23
CA ASP A 629 4.69 -15.32 3.04
C ASP A 629 3.37 -16.09 2.85
N PHE A 630 2.86 -16.88 3.80
CA PHE A 630 1.61 -17.64 3.54
C PHE A 630 0.33 -16.79 3.67
N TYR A 631 0.44 -15.58 4.23
CA TYR A 631 -0.72 -14.74 4.54
C TYR A 631 -1.42 -14.22 3.28
N SER A 632 -0.67 -13.71 2.29
CA SER A 632 -1.27 -13.18 1.06
C SER A 632 -2.13 -14.21 0.28
N PRO A 633 -1.65 -15.44 -0.03
CA PRO A 633 -2.51 -16.41 -0.72
C PRO A 633 -3.70 -16.87 0.15
N MET A 634 -3.53 -16.97 1.47
CA MET A 634 -4.62 -17.29 2.39
C MET A 634 -5.70 -16.20 2.40
N GLU A 635 -5.32 -14.92 2.52
CA GLU A 635 -6.24 -13.78 2.51
C GLU A 635 -7.00 -13.68 1.18
N ALA A 636 -6.31 -13.92 0.06
CA ALA A 636 -6.95 -14.01 -1.25
C ALA A 636 -7.99 -15.14 -1.30
N LEU A 637 -7.65 -16.34 -0.81
CA LEU A 637 -8.59 -17.47 -0.73
C LEU A 637 -9.80 -17.18 0.17
N VAL A 638 -9.59 -16.52 1.31
CA VAL A 638 -10.66 -16.07 2.22
C VAL A 638 -11.59 -15.08 1.51
N SER A 639 -11.03 -14.09 0.80
CA SER A 639 -11.79 -13.10 0.04
C SER A 639 -12.60 -13.73 -1.09
N LEU A 640 -12.05 -14.76 -1.74
CA LEU A 640 -12.71 -15.54 -2.79
C LEU A 640 -13.70 -16.60 -2.25
N LYS A 641 -13.83 -16.75 -0.92
CA LYS A 641 -14.63 -17.78 -0.26
C LYS A 641 -14.27 -19.19 -0.76
N ALA A 642 -12.98 -19.47 -0.90
CA ALA A 642 -12.46 -20.74 -1.40
C ALA A 642 -12.39 -21.79 -0.29
N VAL A 643 -13.52 -22.41 0.03
CA VAL A 643 -13.64 -23.46 1.06
C VAL A 643 -12.74 -24.68 0.80
N GLU A 644 -12.24 -24.83 -0.42
CA GLU A 644 -11.22 -25.81 -0.82
C GLU A 644 -9.91 -25.65 -0.03
N ALA A 645 -9.63 -24.46 0.52
CA ALA A 645 -8.47 -24.20 1.37
C ALA A 645 -8.60 -24.79 2.78
N VAL A 646 -9.81 -25.11 3.24
CA VAL A 646 -10.07 -25.53 4.63
C VAL A 646 -9.22 -26.74 5.02
N PRO A 647 -9.19 -27.86 4.26
CA PRO A 647 -8.35 -29.00 4.61
C PRO A 647 -6.85 -28.68 4.73
N LEU A 648 -6.34 -27.73 3.94
CA LEU A 648 -4.94 -27.29 4.00
C LEU A 648 -4.64 -26.48 5.25
N LEU A 649 -5.64 -25.77 5.79
CA LEU A 649 -5.51 -24.87 6.93
C LEU A 649 -5.70 -25.59 8.28
N LEU A 650 -6.47 -26.68 8.34
CA LEU A 650 -6.74 -27.40 9.61
C LEU A 650 -5.50 -27.82 10.40
N PRO A 651 -4.40 -28.31 9.78
CA PRO A 651 -3.18 -28.65 10.53
C PRO A 651 -2.49 -27.44 11.18
N TYR A 652 -2.87 -26.21 10.80
CA TYR A 652 -2.20 -24.98 11.18
C TYR A 652 -3.03 -24.09 12.10
N VAL A 653 -4.06 -24.64 12.77
CA VAL A 653 -4.89 -23.93 13.78
C VAL A 653 -4.11 -23.40 14.99
N LYS A 654 -2.83 -23.75 15.12
CA LYS A 654 -1.89 -23.11 16.04
C LYS A 654 -1.62 -21.63 15.71
N TYR A 655 -1.94 -21.15 14.51
CA TYR A 655 -1.86 -19.73 14.17
C TYR A 655 -3.25 -19.09 14.27
N THR A 656 -3.35 -17.98 15.01
CA THR A 656 -4.62 -17.25 15.20
C THR A 656 -5.20 -16.79 13.87
N GLU A 657 -4.35 -16.34 12.94
CA GLU A 657 -4.75 -15.91 11.60
C GLU A 657 -5.39 -17.04 10.79
N VAL A 658 -4.96 -18.28 11.01
CA VAL A 658 -5.57 -19.47 10.37
C VAL A 658 -6.96 -19.74 10.95
N VAL A 659 -7.12 -19.60 12.27
CA VAL A 659 -8.43 -19.73 12.93
C VAL A 659 -9.43 -18.70 12.39
N GLU A 660 -9.01 -17.44 12.27
CA GLU A 660 -9.84 -16.37 11.69
C GLU A 660 -10.12 -16.61 10.19
N ALA A 661 -9.16 -17.13 9.43
CA ALA A 661 -9.36 -17.49 8.03
C ALA A 661 -10.41 -18.60 7.88
N LEU A 662 -10.34 -19.64 8.72
CA LEU A 662 -11.32 -20.73 8.75
C LEU A 662 -12.73 -20.22 9.09
N GLU A 663 -12.87 -19.30 10.05
CA GLU A 663 -14.14 -18.62 10.34
C GLU A 663 -14.67 -17.91 9.09
N LYS A 664 -13.85 -17.06 8.46
CA LYS A 664 -14.26 -16.23 7.31
C LYS A 664 -14.55 -17.03 6.05
N LEU A 665 -13.93 -18.21 5.89
CA LEU A 665 -14.23 -19.17 4.82
C LEU A 665 -15.63 -19.79 4.99
N GLY A 666 -16.14 -19.88 6.22
CA GLY A 666 -17.52 -20.29 6.48
C GLY A 666 -17.78 -21.80 6.41
N ASP A 667 -16.74 -22.64 6.34
CA ASP A 667 -16.89 -24.07 6.16
C ASP A 667 -16.95 -24.83 7.50
N ARG A 668 -17.99 -25.63 7.67
CA ARG A 668 -18.24 -26.38 8.91
C ARG A 668 -17.26 -27.51 9.18
N ARG A 669 -16.48 -27.94 8.18
CA ARG A 669 -15.38 -28.90 8.37
C ARG A 669 -14.33 -28.39 9.37
N ALA A 670 -14.26 -27.08 9.60
CA ALA A 670 -13.38 -26.49 10.61
C ALA A 670 -13.87 -26.65 12.05
N ILE A 671 -15.17 -26.87 12.28
CA ILE A 671 -15.76 -26.87 13.63
C ILE A 671 -15.07 -27.86 14.57
N PRO A 672 -14.83 -29.13 14.21
CA PRO A 672 -14.20 -30.08 15.13
C PRO A 672 -12.81 -29.65 15.61
N ALA A 673 -11.97 -29.13 14.70
CA ALA A 673 -10.64 -28.65 15.03
C ALA A 673 -10.70 -27.39 15.93
N LEU A 674 -11.62 -26.48 15.63
CA LEU A 674 -11.81 -25.26 16.42
C LEU A 674 -12.38 -25.55 17.82
N GLN A 675 -13.29 -26.51 17.94
CA GLN A 675 -13.80 -26.97 19.23
C GLN A 675 -12.69 -27.58 20.09
N GLU A 676 -11.77 -28.31 19.47
CA GLU A 676 -10.60 -28.85 20.17
C GLU A 676 -9.72 -27.73 20.72
N VAL A 677 -9.45 -26.68 19.93
CA VAL A 677 -8.72 -25.48 20.40
C VAL A 677 -9.44 -24.82 21.59
N VAL A 678 -10.77 -24.73 21.56
CA VAL A 678 -11.54 -24.18 22.69
C VAL A 678 -11.42 -25.08 23.92
N ARG A 679 -11.54 -26.40 23.74
CA ARG A 679 -11.49 -27.40 24.82
C ARG A 679 -10.13 -27.40 25.54
N THR A 680 -9.05 -27.18 24.82
CA THR A 680 -7.69 -27.11 25.37
C THR A 680 -7.31 -25.73 25.90
N GLY A 681 -8.24 -24.77 25.93
CA GLY A 681 -7.97 -23.41 26.39
C GLY A 681 -7.03 -22.63 25.46
N GLY A 682 -7.01 -22.96 24.17
CA GLY A 682 -6.12 -22.35 23.17
C GLY A 682 -4.81 -23.09 22.96
N VAL A 683 -4.50 -24.12 23.77
CA VAL A 683 -3.24 -24.87 23.66
C VAL A 683 -3.33 -25.91 22.55
N VAL A 684 -2.38 -25.91 21.61
CA VAL A 684 -2.38 -26.84 20.47
C VAL A 684 -1.11 -27.68 20.46
N ALA A 685 -1.22 -28.97 20.16
CA ALA A 685 -0.08 -29.87 20.06
C ALA A 685 0.93 -29.38 19.00
N GLY A 686 2.23 -29.41 19.34
CA GLY A 686 3.30 -28.98 18.44
C GLY A 686 3.57 -27.46 18.42
N ALA A 687 2.84 -26.67 19.20
CA ALA A 687 3.22 -25.29 19.50
C ALA A 687 4.26 -25.28 20.63
N LYS A 688 5.54 -25.02 20.31
CA LYS A 688 6.59 -24.86 21.33
C LYS A 688 6.52 -23.45 21.89
N GLU A 689 6.53 -23.33 23.22
CA GLU A 689 6.61 -22.04 23.94
C GLU A 689 5.58 -20.99 23.46
N ASP A 690 4.31 -21.36 23.37
CA ASP A 690 3.25 -20.38 23.09
C ASP A 690 3.28 -19.26 24.15
N LYS A 691 3.43 -18.02 23.69
CA LYS A 691 3.27 -16.86 24.57
C LYS A 691 1.83 -16.86 25.09
N PRO A 692 1.58 -16.54 26.37
CA PRO A 692 0.23 -16.51 26.94
C PRO A 692 -0.77 -15.67 26.11
N ASP A 693 -0.30 -14.58 25.51
CA ASP A 693 -1.10 -13.73 24.64
C ASP A 693 -1.55 -14.44 23.35
N ASP A 694 -0.70 -15.28 22.75
CA ASP A 694 -1.02 -16.02 21.54
C ASP A 694 -2.04 -17.13 21.83
N VAL A 695 -1.87 -17.85 22.95
CA VAL A 695 -2.85 -18.84 23.44
C VAL A 695 -4.21 -18.18 23.64
N ARG A 696 -4.23 -17.03 24.33
CA ARG A 696 -5.45 -16.26 24.59
C ARG A 696 -6.12 -15.82 23.29
N ARG A 697 -5.38 -15.19 22.37
CA ARG A 697 -5.91 -14.72 21.08
C ARG A 697 -6.48 -15.87 20.25
N ARG A 698 -5.77 -16.99 20.20
CA ARG A 698 -6.21 -18.21 19.51
C ARG A 698 -7.49 -18.78 20.13
N LEU A 699 -7.59 -18.83 21.46
CA LEU A 699 -8.79 -19.26 22.16
C LEU A 699 -10.00 -18.36 21.84
N VAL A 700 -9.83 -17.05 21.92
CA VAL A 700 -10.90 -16.09 21.61
C VAL A 700 -11.34 -16.23 20.15
N ALA A 701 -10.39 -16.27 19.21
CA ALA A 701 -10.68 -16.47 17.80
C ALA A 701 -11.43 -17.78 17.54
N ALA A 702 -11.04 -18.87 18.21
CA ALA A 702 -11.71 -20.17 18.08
C ALA A 702 -13.13 -20.15 18.66
N LYS A 703 -13.35 -19.50 19.82
CA LYS A 703 -14.69 -19.32 20.39
C LYS A 703 -15.62 -18.57 19.44
N LEU A 704 -15.13 -17.45 18.89
CA LEU A 704 -15.87 -16.67 17.89
C LEU A 704 -16.17 -17.51 16.64
N ALA A 705 -15.16 -18.18 16.10
CA ALA A 705 -15.32 -19.04 14.93
C ALA A 705 -16.34 -20.15 15.15
N VAL A 706 -16.31 -20.85 16.28
CA VAL A 706 -17.29 -21.89 16.64
C VAL A 706 -18.69 -21.29 16.75
N ALA A 707 -18.85 -20.16 17.45
CA ALA A 707 -20.15 -19.50 17.59
C ALA A 707 -20.74 -19.10 16.22
N THR A 708 -19.88 -18.60 15.32
CA THR A 708 -20.20 -18.13 13.96
C THR A 708 -20.55 -19.26 13.00
N LEU A 709 -19.82 -20.38 13.03
CA LEU A 709 -19.93 -21.49 12.07
C LEU A 709 -20.99 -22.54 12.43
N GLN A 710 -21.29 -22.71 13.72
CA GLN A 710 -22.31 -23.65 14.18
C GLN A 710 -23.71 -23.27 13.68
N GLU A 711 -24.56 -24.27 13.45
CA GLU A 711 -25.98 -24.05 13.13
C GLU A 711 -26.78 -23.51 14.32
N GLY A 712 -27.96 -22.95 14.05
CA GLY A 712 -28.90 -22.47 15.08
C GLY A 712 -28.70 -21.00 15.45
N ASP A 713 -28.95 -20.66 16.72
CA ASP A 713 -28.97 -19.28 17.22
C ASP A 713 -27.56 -18.69 17.38
N VAL A 714 -26.98 -18.25 16.28
CA VAL A 714 -25.65 -17.62 16.28
C VAL A 714 -25.68 -16.32 17.07
N THR A 715 -26.70 -15.48 16.88
CA THR A 715 -26.82 -14.21 17.60
C THR A 715 -26.82 -14.44 19.11
N GLY A 716 -27.59 -15.42 19.60
CA GLY A 716 -27.59 -15.79 21.02
C GLY A 716 -26.21 -16.24 21.52
N ARG A 717 -25.45 -17.01 20.73
CA ARG A 717 -24.07 -17.42 21.10
C ARG A 717 -23.09 -16.26 21.11
N LEU A 718 -23.17 -15.35 20.13
CA LEU A 718 -22.33 -14.16 20.10
C LEU A 718 -22.65 -13.23 21.27
N LEU A 719 -23.92 -13.04 21.61
CA LEU A 719 -24.31 -12.28 22.81
C LEU A 719 -23.78 -12.93 24.09
N ALA A 720 -23.79 -14.27 24.19
CA ALA A 720 -23.17 -14.95 25.32
C ALA A 720 -21.65 -14.67 25.43
N LEU A 721 -20.93 -14.63 24.31
CA LEU A 721 -19.51 -14.24 24.27
C LEU A 721 -19.29 -12.75 24.58
N PHE A 722 -20.22 -11.88 24.19
CA PHE A 722 -20.13 -10.44 24.49
C PHE A 722 -20.07 -10.17 26.00
N HIS A 723 -20.79 -10.98 26.78
CA HIS A 723 -20.84 -10.90 28.24
C HIS A 723 -19.81 -11.83 28.94
N GLU A 724 -18.88 -12.43 28.20
CA GLU A 724 -17.86 -13.28 28.79
C GLU A 724 -16.87 -12.47 29.62
N LYS A 725 -16.72 -12.83 30.91
CA LYS A 725 -15.97 -12.04 31.90
C LYS A 725 -14.50 -11.81 31.51
N ASP A 726 -13.89 -12.77 30.84
CA ASP A 726 -12.47 -12.73 30.49
C ASP A 726 -12.21 -11.96 29.17
N PHE A 727 -13.26 -11.55 28.46
CA PHE A 727 -13.14 -10.78 27.22
C PHE A 727 -12.74 -9.34 27.50
N GLY A 728 -11.56 -8.96 26.98
CA GLY A 728 -11.09 -7.58 26.97
C GLY A 728 -11.86 -6.73 25.96
N GLU A 729 -11.54 -5.44 25.88
CA GLU A 729 -12.20 -4.52 24.95
C GLU A 729 -12.06 -4.95 23.48
N PHE A 730 -10.91 -5.50 23.07
CA PHE A 730 -10.70 -5.97 21.71
C PHE A 730 -11.52 -7.23 21.40
N ASP A 731 -11.67 -8.12 22.38
CA ASP A 731 -12.46 -9.34 22.25
C ASP A 731 -13.96 -8.99 22.12
N ARG A 732 -14.46 -8.10 23.00
CA ARG A 732 -15.85 -7.59 22.92
C ARG A 732 -16.11 -6.83 21.62
N ARG A 733 -15.16 -6.00 21.17
CA ARG A 733 -15.25 -5.32 19.86
C ARG A 733 -15.35 -6.34 18.72
N ALA A 734 -14.59 -7.43 18.79
CA ALA A 734 -14.62 -8.50 17.78
C ALA A 734 -15.99 -9.20 17.74
N VAL A 735 -16.65 -9.38 18.88
CA VAL A 735 -18.05 -9.86 18.96
C VAL A 735 -19.01 -8.88 18.29
N VAL A 736 -18.90 -7.59 18.62
CA VAL A 736 -19.77 -6.53 18.05
C VAL A 736 -19.69 -6.50 16.53
N TRP A 737 -18.50 -6.62 15.94
CA TRP A 737 -18.33 -6.74 14.49
C TRP A 737 -19.12 -7.91 13.89
N ARG A 738 -19.08 -9.09 14.51
CA ARG A 738 -19.77 -10.30 14.02
C ARG A 738 -21.29 -10.22 14.18
N LEU A 739 -21.77 -9.50 15.20
CA LEU A 739 -23.17 -9.12 15.30
C LEU A 739 -23.57 -8.19 14.15
N GLY A 740 -22.67 -7.31 13.71
CA GLY A 740 -22.84 -6.45 12.54
C GLY A 740 -22.94 -7.16 11.20
N ASP A 741 -22.12 -8.19 10.99
CA ASP A 741 -22.18 -9.02 9.77
C ASP A 741 -23.52 -9.78 9.63
N ARG A 742 -24.31 -9.84 10.71
CA ARG A 742 -25.58 -10.56 10.81
C ARG A 742 -26.62 -9.69 11.51
N ALA A 743 -27.16 -8.71 10.79
CA ALA A 743 -28.18 -7.78 11.29
C ALA A 743 -29.48 -8.50 11.74
N ASP A 744 -29.44 -9.02 12.97
CA ASP A 744 -30.51 -9.72 13.67
C ASP A 744 -31.07 -8.81 14.77
N PRO A 745 -32.36 -8.45 14.75
CA PRO A 745 -32.94 -7.51 15.71
C PRO A 745 -32.75 -7.93 17.18
N LYS A 746 -32.50 -9.22 17.47
CA LYS A 746 -32.14 -9.69 18.82
C LYS A 746 -30.90 -9.00 19.40
N ALA A 747 -29.95 -8.55 18.56
CA ALA A 747 -28.73 -7.91 19.02
C ALA A 747 -28.90 -6.43 19.38
N ILE A 748 -29.97 -5.77 18.92
CA ILE A 748 -30.15 -4.31 19.02
C ILE A 748 -30.12 -3.86 20.49
N SER A 749 -30.86 -4.54 21.37
CA SER A 749 -30.91 -4.16 22.79
C SER A 749 -29.54 -4.22 23.46
N ALA A 750 -28.76 -5.27 23.18
CA ALA A 750 -27.42 -5.44 23.75
C ALA A 750 -26.42 -4.41 23.19
N LEU A 751 -26.55 -4.03 21.92
CA LEU A 751 -25.72 -2.99 21.31
C LEU A 751 -26.06 -1.59 21.88
N VAL A 752 -27.34 -1.28 22.07
CA VAL A 752 -27.78 -0.04 22.73
C VAL A 752 -27.27 0.02 24.17
N GLU A 753 -27.36 -1.09 24.90
CA GLU A 753 -26.78 -1.21 26.24
C GLU A 753 -25.26 -0.95 26.19
N ALA A 754 -24.53 -1.60 25.28
CA ALA A 754 -23.08 -1.42 25.13
C ALA A 754 -22.69 0.05 24.91
N ILE A 755 -23.44 0.80 24.09
CA ILE A 755 -23.19 2.23 23.85
C ILE A 755 -23.27 3.01 25.17
N LYS A 756 -24.30 2.72 25.96
CA LYS A 756 -24.57 3.38 27.23
C LYS A 756 -23.56 2.97 28.31
N THR A 757 -23.25 1.69 28.45
CA THR A 757 -22.60 1.14 29.65
C THR A 757 -21.20 0.61 29.45
N ASP A 758 -20.76 0.27 28.22
CA ASP A 758 -19.41 -0.31 28.03
C ASP A 758 -18.33 0.75 28.34
N PRO A 759 -17.32 0.40 29.15
CA PRO A 759 -16.26 1.34 29.53
C PRO A 759 -15.30 1.67 28.37
N SER A 760 -15.22 0.84 27.33
CA SER A 760 -14.30 1.05 26.20
C SER A 760 -14.94 1.93 25.14
N GLY A 761 -14.32 3.08 24.84
CA GLY A 761 -14.74 3.95 23.74
C GLY A 761 -14.70 3.25 22.38
N VAL A 762 -13.82 2.27 22.22
CA VAL A 762 -13.71 1.48 20.97
C VAL A 762 -14.94 0.58 20.79
N VAL A 763 -15.40 -0.09 21.85
CA VAL A 763 -16.60 -0.96 21.80
C VAL A 763 -17.85 -0.11 21.57
N VAL A 764 -17.97 1.02 22.28
CA VAL A 764 -19.07 1.98 22.12
C VAL A 764 -19.17 2.49 20.70
N ASN A 765 -18.04 2.99 20.14
CA ASN A 765 -18.03 3.50 18.78
C ASN A 765 -18.38 2.41 17.77
N GLN A 766 -17.85 1.20 17.96
CA GLN A 766 -18.16 0.08 17.08
C GLN A 766 -19.64 -0.32 17.14
N ALA A 767 -20.26 -0.28 18.32
CA ALA A 767 -21.69 -0.57 18.48
C ALA A 767 -22.57 0.49 17.79
N ILE A 768 -22.19 1.77 17.86
CA ILE A 768 -22.85 2.86 17.11
C ILE A 768 -22.82 2.56 15.60
N THR A 769 -21.62 2.29 15.06
CA THR A 769 -21.46 1.97 13.64
C THR A 769 -22.20 0.70 13.24
N VAL A 770 -22.17 -0.36 14.06
CA VAL A 770 -22.86 -1.61 13.74
C VAL A 770 -24.38 -1.42 13.68
N LEU A 771 -24.96 -0.62 14.58
CA LEU A 771 -26.40 -0.30 14.51
C LEU A 771 -26.78 0.43 13.21
N SER A 772 -25.86 1.15 12.54
CA SER A 772 -26.16 1.79 11.24
C SER A 772 -26.41 0.80 10.09
N ALA A 773 -25.90 -0.43 10.23
CA ALA A 773 -26.15 -1.52 9.29
C ALA A 773 -27.50 -2.21 9.54
N PHE A 774 -28.09 -2.03 10.72
CA PHE A 774 -29.36 -2.63 11.11
C PHE A 774 -30.49 -1.76 10.57
N LYS A 775 -30.97 -2.07 9.36
CA LYS A 775 -32.12 -1.40 8.71
C LYS A 775 -33.46 -1.73 9.40
N TYR A 776 -33.50 -1.60 10.73
CA TYR A 776 -34.66 -1.83 11.58
C TYR A 776 -35.09 -0.54 12.27
N LYS A 777 -36.40 -0.34 12.45
CA LYS A 777 -36.93 0.82 13.19
C LYS A 777 -36.41 0.91 14.62
N SER A 778 -36.26 -0.24 15.28
CA SER A 778 -35.71 -0.32 16.64
C SER A 778 -34.25 0.07 16.74
N ALA A 779 -33.46 -0.01 15.66
CA ALA A 779 -32.08 0.49 15.65
C ALA A 779 -32.05 2.02 15.61
N VAL A 780 -32.95 2.65 14.84
CA VAL A 780 -33.12 4.11 14.82
C VAL A 780 -33.53 4.61 16.21
N GLU A 781 -34.52 3.97 16.83
CA GLU A 781 -34.98 4.29 18.18
C GLU A 781 -33.86 4.12 19.21
N GLY A 782 -33.12 3.01 19.13
CA GLY A 782 -31.97 2.75 19.99
C GLY A 782 -30.86 3.79 19.87
N LEU A 783 -30.51 4.22 18.65
CA LEU A 783 -29.50 5.25 18.44
C LEU A 783 -29.96 6.63 18.95
N MET A 784 -31.23 7.00 18.75
CA MET A 784 -31.78 8.25 19.31
C MET A 784 -31.76 8.26 20.84
N ASP A 785 -32.02 7.11 21.45
CA ASP A 785 -31.95 6.92 22.90
C ASP A 785 -30.50 7.03 23.44
N CYS A 786 -29.49 6.80 22.59
CA CYS A 786 -28.08 6.90 22.96
C CYS A 786 -27.48 8.32 22.97
N PHE A 787 -28.19 9.35 22.48
CA PHE A 787 -27.69 10.74 22.50
C PHE A 787 -27.36 11.25 23.92
N ASP A 788 -28.09 10.74 24.92
CA ASP A 788 -27.95 11.13 26.33
C ASP A 788 -27.01 10.20 27.11
N ALA A 789 -26.34 9.26 26.44
CA ALA A 789 -25.37 8.40 27.09
C ALA A 789 -24.19 9.22 27.64
N ASP A 790 -23.65 8.77 28.78
CA ASP A 790 -22.45 9.36 29.35
C ASP A 790 -21.21 8.83 28.60
N PHE A 791 -20.59 9.69 27.81
CA PHE A 791 -19.36 9.40 27.08
C PHE A 791 -18.11 9.92 27.79
N ALA A 792 -18.23 10.47 29.01
CA ALA A 792 -17.08 10.97 29.75
C ALA A 792 -16.07 9.85 30.02
N GLY A 793 -14.78 10.12 29.77
CA GLY A 793 -13.70 9.17 30.01
C GLY A 793 -13.59 8.01 29.02
N LYS A 794 -14.51 7.88 28.05
CA LYS A 794 -14.43 6.85 27.01
C LYS A 794 -13.39 7.22 25.97
N GLN A 795 -12.28 6.48 25.92
CA GLN A 795 -11.17 6.70 24.97
C GLN A 795 -10.97 5.52 24.02
N ASP A 796 -10.35 5.78 22.87
CA ASP A 796 -9.77 4.79 21.97
C ASP A 796 -8.24 4.90 22.07
N TRP A 797 -7.53 3.76 22.02
CA TRP A 797 -6.07 3.68 21.99
C TRP A 797 -5.42 4.50 20.87
N LYS A 798 -6.18 4.86 19.81
CA LYS A 798 -5.73 5.75 18.73
C LYS A 798 -6.18 7.21 18.86
N ARG A 799 -7.26 7.49 19.58
CA ARG A 799 -7.91 8.82 19.60
C ARG A 799 -8.59 9.06 20.95
N ALA A 800 -8.29 10.19 21.58
CA ALA A 800 -9.10 10.69 22.67
C ALA A 800 -10.43 11.22 22.11
N TYR A 801 -11.43 10.33 22.01
CA TYR A 801 -12.77 10.73 21.59
C TYR A 801 -13.36 11.70 22.61
N ARG A 802 -13.82 12.85 22.13
CA ARG A 802 -14.63 13.75 22.94
C ARG A 802 -16.09 13.27 22.92
N PRO A 803 -16.88 13.50 23.98
CA PRO A 803 -18.31 13.15 24.00
C PRO A 803 -19.08 13.62 22.76
N GLU A 804 -18.73 14.79 22.20
CA GLU A 804 -19.35 15.36 21.02
C GLU A 804 -19.12 14.51 19.77
N MET A 805 -17.96 13.83 19.67
CA MET A 805 -17.66 12.94 18.54
C MET A 805 -18.55 11.70 18.55
N PHE A 806 -18.86 11.13 19.72
CA PHE A 806 -19.80 10.01 19.80
C PHE A 806 -21.21 10.43 19.37
N ARG A 807 -21.67 11.61 19.80
CA ARG A 807 -22.96 12.16 19.37
C ARG A 807 -23.00 12.46 17.88
N GLN A 808 -21.89 12.94 17.31
CA GLN A 808 -21.76 13.10 15.87
C GLN A 808 -21.80 11.76 15.15
N ASN A 809 -21.10 10.74 15.66
CA ASN A 809 -21.14 9.40 15.07
C ASN A 809 -22.54 8.77 15.14
N ILE A 810 -23.31 9.04 16.20
CA ILE A 810 -24.74 8.67 16.28
C ILE A 810 -25.54 9.38 15.19
N ALA A 811 -25.35 10.69 15.02
CA ALA A 811 -26.02 11.45 13.98
C ALA A 811 -25.67 10.96 12.56
N ASP A 812 -24.40 10.65 12.31
CA ASP A 812 -23.93 10.14 11.02
C ASP A 812 -24.48 8.73 10.77
N SER A 813 -24.57 7.89 11.80
CA SER A 813 -25.18 6.55 11.73
C SER A 813 -26.69 6.62 11.47
N LEU A 814 -27.38 7.55 12.12
CA LEU A 814 -28.80 7.83 11.84
C LEU A 814 -28.98 8.37 10.42
N HIS A 815 -28.06 9.20 9.93
CA HIS A 815 -28.05 9.65 8.54
C HIS A 815 -27.90 8.49 7.56
N GLU A 816 -26.96 7.57 7.79
CA GLU A 816 -26.76 6.38 6.97
C GLU A 816 -27.98 5.44 6.99
N LEU A 817 -28.66 5.33 8.13
CA LEU A 817 -29.88 4.53 8.27
C LEU A 817 -31.08 5.11 7.53
N THR A 818 -31.24 6.43 7.59
CA THR A 818 -32.51 7.10 7.24
C THR A 818 -32.43 7.99 6.00
N GLY A 819 -31.22 8.30 5.54
CA GLY A 819 -30.95 9.29 4.49
C GLY A 819 -31.07 10.75 4.95
N LYS A 820 -31.47 11.04 6.20
CA LYS A 820 -31.70 12.41 6.70
C LYS A 820 -30.47 13.00 7.38
N ARG A 821 -30.19 14.29 7.18
CA ARG A 821 -29.07 15.00 7.82
C ARG A 821 -29.62 16.04 8.80
N LEU A 822 -29.72 15.67 10.07
CA LEU A 822 -30.23 16.54 11.13
C LEU A 822 -29.14 16.93 12.15
N GLY A 823 -27.90 16.47 11.95
CA GLY A 823 -26.78 16.71 12.86
C GLY A 823 -26.97 16.04 14.22
N ALA A 824 -26.17 16.44 15.20
CA ALA A 824 -26.19 15.91 16.56
C ALA A 824 -27.32 16.49 17.45
N ASP A 825 -28.45 16.90 16.85
CA ASP A 825 -29.62 17.40 17.56
C ASP A 825 -30.65 16.28 17.78
N LYS A 826 -30.67 15.74 19.00
CA LYS A 826 -31.62 14.69 19.41
C LYS A 826 -33.07 15.10 19.17
N LYS A 827 -33.43 16.36 19.45
CA LYS A 827 -34.82 16.83 19.32
C LYS A 827 -35.23 16.84 17.86
N ALA A 828 -34.37 17.33 16.97
CA ALA A 828 -34.63 17.30 15.53
C ALA A 828 -34.87 15.87 15.03
N TRP A 829 -34.07 14.91 15.49
CA TRP A 829 -34.27 13.48 15.17
C TRP A 829 -35.61 12.93 15.69
N LEU A 830 -35.98 13.24 16.94
CA LEU A 830 -37.25 12.82 17.53
C LEU A 830 -38.45 13.42 16.79
N ASP A 831 -38.41 14.72 16.51
CA ASP A 831 -39.48 15.43 15.79
C ASP A 831 -39.70 14.84 14.40
N TRP A 832 -38.59 14.60 13.65
CA TRP A 832 -38.66 13.92 12.35
C TRP A 832 -39.17 12.48 12.46
N TRP A 833 -38.71 11.72 13.46
CA TRP A 833 -39.13 10.32 13.64
C TRP A 833 -40.64 10.19 13.86
N GLN A 834 -41.23 11.08 14.67
CA GLN A 834 -42.66 11.11 14.92
C GLN A 834 -43.47 11.58 13.71
N ALA A 835 -42.97 12.59 12.98
CA ALA A 835 -43.70 13.15 11.84
C ALA A 835 -43.69 12.24 10.61
N GLU A 836 -42.52 11.65 10.29
CA GLU A 836 -42.30 10.94 9.02
C GLU A 836 -41.59 9.60 9.21
N GLY A 837 -40.58 9.54 10.10
CA GLY A 837 -39.64 8.43 10.14
C GLY A 837 -40.24 7.07 10.46
N LYS A 838 -41.25 7.00 11.34
CA LYS A 838 -41.98 5.74 11.66
C LYS A 838 -42.62 5.07 10.44
N ASN A 839 -42.96 5.85 9.42
CA ASN A 839 -43.58 5.38 8.19
C ASN A 839 -42.55 5.17 7.07
N SER A 840 -41.25 5.27 7.35
CA SER A 840 -40.21 5.05 6.35
C SER A 840 -40.30 3.64 5.76
N PRO A 841 -40.50 3.50 4.43
CA PRO A 841 -40.58 2.19 3.78
C PRO A 841 -39.22 1.48 3.70
N ASP A 842 -38.12 2.21 3.90
CA ASP A 842 -36.76 1.69 3.79
C ASP A 842 -36.28 0.96 5.07
N LEU A 843 -37.09 0.99 6.14
CA LEU A 843 -36.80 0.34 7.43
C LEU A 843 -37.77 -0.82 7.68
N LYS A 844 -37.21 -1.97 8.07
CA LYS A 844 -37.97 -3.14 8.55
C LYS A 844 -38.48 -2.90 9.97
#